data_AF-A0A090CU27-F1
#
_entry.id   AF-A0A090CU27-F1
#
_cell.length_a   1.000
_cell.length_b   1.000
_cell.length_c   1.000
_cell.angle_alpha   90.00
_cell.angle_beta   90.00
_cell.angle_gamma   90.00
#
_symmetry.space_group_name_H-M   'P 1'
#
loop_
_entity.id
_entity.type
_entity.pdbx_description
1 polymer ?
#
loop_
_entity_poly.entity_id
_entity_poly.type
_entity_poly.pdbx_seq_one_letter_code
_entity_poly.pdbx_strand_id
1 'polypeptide(L)'
;MASPPSDLRVLVRRLASTPADQLPRLCPVLVGHVLRCGEPLSASDAGKGKDKGAETPMLVHKLRTHITTLLTGRNASGRFAAVCLIKAVVDVGGWESLRAADPWVRGLISVAQKIDPLPSKELAVITLTKIYMLLQGYPTLIREMATPTLPSFVTACLQLVKSPSTPTSVIETVASSLSKLVMLYPTTLRPFAGQIKTALRTYVAPTTSDSVVVPHALRESSRRLFILLSYTAPKNGSSDEWVKSIKAAILDCHATADQIFRGVVESWESSTGYRPQPVRNELDPSGGGDSVDEFPSWEGIQPGSQRLVGLLEFLAEYLDNPTKAPVTIPVGELLDLTTRLTLVTPPSLSSEETMQTNPSISRDEKADLWTVLPDIHTAVLRLHGSTIRRLADSALPLSTDITDHTVRVLSFHRTNPAVREKVYNLASPLLTLAGPTLPRLTVDSLTPLIRQVCHDILLSAGHLDDAPKPTLPVEKAKQTVQGNADAFLSTPSATPASLFSPLPASLLASAAALLPLFLSHLPQPHLSPDIRSLVDRTAILSSNKEAMLASVLQPYKDSRGRYYPSILPFLVQKFGTSKEVEVVRSNLVRAGRYAQLNTDEYDPSANLDDLLADRQLRGEEAADEEMGDAGEQSDVVAVVEKEKRVVVSSWGTAVTNGTVQEAMEVDDDTPAEVNPFAFTVKETETAVVNKKRAASPLKRKSSGGLEVGDETKVKRVAVAAAAAAAAAAVAVDTKKVEEENSDSDDEGSVQIDMSLDDEDDEDEEEDDE
;
A
#
# COMPACT_ATOMS: atom_id res chain seq x y z
N MET A 1 42.13 -23.79 -29.93
CA MET A 1 41.80 -23.15 -31.23
C MET A 1 40.30 -23.33 -31.43
N ALA A 2 39.55 -22.27 -31.69
CA ALA A 2 38.10 -22.36 -31.94
C ALA A 2 37.79 -22.03 -33.41
N SER A 3 37.04 -22.90 -34.09
CA SER A 3 36.46 -22.57 -35.39
C SER A 3 35.27 -21.61 -35.21
N PRO A 4 35.05 -20.64 -36.12
CA PRO A 4 33.94 -19.69 -35.97
C PRO A 4 32.59 -20.45 -35.91
N PRO A 5 31.75 -20.20 -34.90
CA PRO A 5 30.58 -21.03 -34.63
C PRO A 5 29.63 -21.10 -35.83
N SER A 6 29.11 -22.30 -36.08
CA SER A 6 28.23 -22.59 -37.22
C SER A 6 26.94 -21.76 -37.18
N ASP A 7 26.37 -21.56 -35.99
CA ASP A 7 25.21 -20.69 -35.76
C ASP A 7 25.43 -19.27 -36.29
N LEU A 8 26.58 -18.64 -36.01
CA LEU A 8 26.89 -17.27 -36.46
C LEU A 8 26.99 -17.19 -38.00
N ARG A 9 27.58 -18.21 -38.63
CA ARG A 9 27.68 -18.31 -40.10
C ARG A 9 26.33 -18.56 -40.76
N VAL A 10 25.45 -19.35 -40.13
CA VAL A 10 24.06 -19.58 -40.59
C VAL A 10 23.23 -18.31 -40.43
N LEU A 11 23.35 -17.61 -39.30
CA LEU A 11 22.64 -16.36 -38.99
C LEU A 11 22.97 -15.26 -40.01
N VAL A 12 24.26 -14.97 -40.23
CA VAL A 12 24.71 -13.97 -41.21
C VAL A 12 24.29 -14.35 -42.64
N ARG A 13 24.33 -15.65 -42.99
CA ARG A 13 23.86 -16.12 -44.31
C ARG A 13 22.36 -15.88 -44.47
N ARG A 14 21.53 -16.28 -43.50
CA ARG A 14 20.06 -16.13 -43.57
C ARG A 14 19.64 -14.66 -43.62
N LEU A 15 20.27 -13.79 -42.83
CA LEU A 15 20.02 -12.34 -42.85
C LEU A 15 20.39 -11.69 -44.20
N ALA A 16 21.37 -12.24 -44.92
CA ALA A 16 21.74 -11.77 -46.25
C ALA A 16 20.88 -12.37 -47.38
N SER A 17 20.29 -13.55 -47.19
CA SER A 17 19.53 -14.26 -48.23
C SER A 17 18.01 -14.08 -48.17
N THR A 18 17.44 -13.73 -47.02
CA THR A 18 15.99 -13.68 -46.80
C THR A 18 15.43 -12.27 -46.98
N PRO A 19 14.40 -12.06 -47.82
CA PRO A 19 13.72 -10.77 -47.96
C PRO A 19 13.14 -10.25 -46.63
N ALA A 20 13.16 -8.93 -46.44
CA ALA A 20 12.77 -8.29 -45.18
C ALA A 20 11.35 -8.65 -44.69
N ASP A 21 10.41 -8.89 -45.60
CA ASP A 21 9.02 -9.28 -45.32
C ASP A 21 8.88 -10.69 -44.74
N GLN A 22 9.88 -11.56 -44.97
CA GLN A 22 9.91 -12.93 -44.46
C GLN A 22 10.65 -13.04 -43.11
N LEU A 23 11.48 -12.04 -42.76
CA LEU A 23 12.27 -12.05 -41.53
C LEU A 23 11.43 -12.14 -40.23
N PRO A 24 10.26 -11.49 -40.07
CA PRO A 24 9.42 -11.65 -38.88
C PRO A 24 9.07 -13.12 -38.58
N ARG A 25 8.76 -13.91 -39.61
CA ARG A 25 8.43 -15.35 -39.48
C ARG A 25 9.64 -16.20 -39.07
N LEU A 26 10.85 -15.76 -39.38
CA LEU A 26 12.09 -16.45 -38.99
C LEU A 26 12.67 -15.94 -37.66
N CYS A 27 12.15 -14.86 -37.07
CA CYS A 27 12.70 -14.24 -35.86
C CYS A 27 12.95 -15.22 -34.70
N PRO A 28 12.04 -16.15 -34.33
CA PRO A 28 12.31 -17.10 -33.25
C PRO A 28 13.54 -17.99 -33.52
N VAL A 29 13.75 -18.41 -34.77
CA VAL A 29 14.89 -19.23 -35.18
C VAL A 29 16.18 -18.39 -35.21
N LEU A 30 16.12 -17.17 -35.76
CA LEU A 30 17.27 -16.26 -35.83
C LEU A 30 17.72 -15.81 -34.43
N VAL A 31 16.79 -15.50 -33.52
CA VAL A 31 17.07 -15.26 -32.10
C VAL A 31 17.67 -16.50 -31.44
N GLY A 32 17.14 -17.70 -31.71
CA GLY A 32 17.72 -18.95 -31.23
C GLY A 32 19.18 -19.18 -31.69
N HIS A 33 19.56 -18.74 -32.89
CA HIS A 33 20.96 -18.73 -33.33
C HIS A 33 21.79 -17.65 -32.60
N VAL A 34 21.26 -16.43 -32.40
CA VAL A 34 21.93 -15.36 -31.64
C VAL A 34 22.25 -15.79 -30.21
N LEU A 35 21.29 -16.41 -29.49
CA LEU A 35 21.48 -16.84 -28.10
C LEU A 35 22.60 -17.89 -27.94
N ARG A 36 22.83 -18.74 -28.96
CA ARG A 36 23.97 -19.66 -29.01
C ARG A 36 25.31 -19.00 -29.37
N CYS A 37 25.31 -17.72 -29.72
CA CYS A 37 26.51 -16.95 -30.08
C CYS A 37 27.01 -16.02 -28.95
N GLY A 38 26.66 -16.27 -27.67
CA GLY A 38 27.07 -15.39 -26.55
C GLY A 38 28.59 -15.21 -26.41
N GLU A 39 29.36 -16.29 -26.51
CA GLU A 39 30.84 -16.25 -26.45
C GLU A 39 31.47 -15.35 -27.54
N PRO A 40 31.26 -15.56 -28.86
CA PRO A 40 31.84 -14.70 -29.89
C PRO A 40 31.25 -13.27 -29.91
N LEU A 41 30.04 -13.05 -29.37
CA LEU A 41 29.45 -11.70 -29.25
C LEU A 41 30.00 -10.90 -28.06
N SER A 42 30.61 -11.59 -27.09
CA SER A 42 31.23 -11.00 -25.89
C SER A 42 32.77 -10.93 -25.96
N ALA A 43 33.39 -11.55 -26.98
CA ALA A 43 34.83 -11.53 -27.18
C ALA A 43 35.34 -10.14 -27.61
N SER A 44 36.48 -9.71 -27.06
CA SER A 44 37.01 -8.37 -27.30
C SER A 44 37.79 -8.24 -28.62
N ASP A 45 37.48 -7.21 -29.40
CA ASP A 45 38.17 -6.84 -30.64
C ASP A 45 39.62 -6.33 -30.41
N ALA A 46 40.06 -6.16 -29.16
CA ALA A 46 41.40 -5.66 -28.80
C ALA A 46 42.56 -6.58 -29.23
N GLY A 47 42.29 -7.88 -29.47
CA GLY A 47 43.30 -8.89 -29.80
C GLY A 47 43.83 -8.81 -31.24
N LYS A 48 44.60 -7.76 -31.59
CA LYS A 48 45.26 -7.60 -32.91
C LYS A 48 46.45 -8.55 -33.14
N GLY A 49 46.25 -9.85 -32.94
CA GLY A 49 47.18 -10.89 -33.38
C GLY A 49 47.06 -11.16 -34.89
N LYS A 50 48.17 -11.02 -35.63
CA LYS A 50 48.27 -11.53 -37.00
C LYS A 50 48.34 -13.07 -36.98
N ASP A 51 47.19 -13.75 -36.92
CA ASP A 51 46.95 -14.97 -37.70
C ASP A 51 45.54 -15.55 -37.49
N LYS A 52 44.81 -15.76 -38.60
CA LYS A 52 43.61 -16.63 -38.81
C LYS A 52 42.40 -16.53 -37.86
N GLY A 53 42.48 -15.86 -36.71
CA GLY A 53 41.34 -15.61 -35.81
C GLY A 53 40.32 -14.58 -36.31
N ALA A 54 40.62 -13.90 -37.43
CA ALA A 54 39.85 -12.76 -37.93
C ALA A 54 38.43 -13.09 -38.47
N GLU A 55 38.12 -14.35 -38.81
CA GLU A 55 36.79 -14.71 -39.36
C GLU A 55 35.65 -14.41 -38.37
N THR A 56 35.84 -14.70 -37.08
CA THR A 56 34.82 -14.46 -36.04
C THR A 56 34.46 -12.98 -35.87
N PRO A 57 35.39 -12.04 -35.59
CA PRO A 57 35.05 -10.62 -35.48
C PRO A 57 34.56 -10.02 -36.80
N MET A 58 35.03 -10.50 -37.96
CA MET A 58 34.46 -10.10 -39.26
C MET A 58 32.99 -10.54 -39.41
N LEU A 59 32.62 -11.73 -38.94
CA LEU A 59 31.24 -12.20 -38.92
C LEU A 59 30.37 -11.43 -37.92
N VAL A 60 30.90 -11.08 -36.74
CA VAL A 60 30.20 -10.24 -35.75
C VAL A 60 29.98 -8.83 -36.29
N HIS A 61 30.99 -8.20 -36.89
CA HIS A 61 30.85 -6.91 -37.55
C HIS A 61 29.82 -6.98 -38.68
N LYS A 62 29.87 -8.00 -39.54
CA LYS A 62 28.89 -8.19 -40.62
C LYS A 62 27.46 -8.40 -40.09
N LEU A 63 27.29 -9.14 -38.99
CA LEU A 63 26.01 -9.28 -38.29
C LEU A 63 25.51 -7.92 -37.79
N ARG A 64 26.35 -7.17 -37.07
CA ARG A 64 26.01 -5.83 -36.54
C ARG A 64 25.58 -4.89 -37.67
N THR A 65 26.32 -4.87 -38.77
CA THR A 65 26.00 -4.07 -39.96
C THR A 65 24.67 -4.47 -40.60
N HIS A 66 24.40 -5.78 -40.82
CA HIS A 66 23.10 -6.23 -41.33
C HIS A 66 21.92 -5.83 -40.42
N ILE A 67 22.08 -5.95 -39.10
CA ILE A 67 21.07 -5.51 -38.12
C ILE A 67 20.81 -4.01 -38.24
N THR A 68 21.87 -3.19 -38.32
CA THR A 68 21.75 -1.73 -38.50
C THR A 68 21.06 -1.37 -39.81
N THR A 69 21.40 -2.02 -40.93
CA THR A 69 20.73 -1.80 -42.24
C THR A 69 19.24 -2.16 -42.20
N LEU A 70 18.86 -3.21 -41.48
CA LEU A 70 17.45 -3.58 -41.29
C LEU A 70 16.70 -2.56 -40.41
N LEU A 71 17.36 -2.03 -39.36
CA LEU A 71 16.79 -1.02 -38.45
C LEU A 71 16.59 0.35 -39.12
N THR A 72 17.52 0.79 -39.97
CA THR A 72 17.41 2.05 -40.71
C THR A 72 16.63 1.93 -42.02
N GLY A 73 16.36 0.70 -42.48
CA GLY A 73 15.66 0.40 -43.73
C GLY A 73 14.20 0.89 -43.76
N ARG A 74 13.68 1.07 -44.99
CA ARG A 74 12.30 1.57 -45.21
C ARG A 74 11.20 0.55 -44.86
N ASN A 75 11.50 -0.75 -44.84
CA ASN A 75 10.52 -1.81 -44.57
C ASN A 75 10.30 -2.05 -43.06
N ALA A 76 9.06 -1.90 -42.59
CA ALA A 76 8.67 -2.13 -41.19
C ALA A 76 8.89 -3.58 -40.71
N SER A 77 8.69 -4.58 -41.58
CA SER A 77 8.98 -6.00 -41.30
C SER A 77 10.46 -6.23 -41.02
N GLY A 78 11.34 -5.53 -41.76
CA GLY A 78 12.78 -5.52 -41.53
C GLY A 78 13.15 -4.85 -40.21
N ARG A 79 12.53 -3.70 -39.90
CA ARG A 79 12.75 -2.99 -38.63
C ARG A 79 12.32 -3.83 -37.43
N PHE A 80 11.13 -4.46 -37.46
CA PHE A 80 10.66 -5.39 -36.43
C PHE A 80 11.68 -6.51 -36.17
N ALA A 81 12.15 -7.16 -37.24
CA ALA A 81 13.16 -8.22 -37.13
C ALA A 81 14.49 -7.70 -36.55
N ALA A 82 14.90 -6.47 -36.89
CA ALA A 82 16.07 -5.84 -36.30
C ALA A 82 15.89 -5.62 -34.78
N VAL A 83 14.72 -5.14 -34.31
CA VAL A 83 14.46 -4.96 -32.86
C VAL A 83 14.63 -6.28 -32.10
N CYS A 84 14.01 -7.37 -32.59
CA CYS A 84 14.14 -8.72 -32.02
C CYS A 84 15.61 -9.15 -31.88
N LEU A 85 16.42 -8.91 -32.92
CA LEU A 85 17.82 -9.31 -32.97
C LEU A 85 18.72 -8.41 -32.11
N ILE A 86 18.47 -7.10 -32.06
CA ILE A 86 19.19 -6.17 -31.17
C ILE A 86 19.01 -6.58 -29.72
N LYS A 87 17.76 -6.85 -29.30
CA LYS A 87 17.48 -7.33 -27.94
C LYS A 87 18.27 -8.61 -27.64
N ALA A 88 18.19 -9.61 -28.52
CA ALA A 88 18.88 -10.88 -28.35
C ALA A 88 20.41 -10.74 -28.30
N VAL A 89 21.01 -9.87 -29.14
CA VAL A 89 22.47 -9.62 -29.13
C VAL A 89 22.89 -8.87 -27.86
N VAL A 90 22.10 -7.91 -27.39
CA VAL A 90 22.35 -7.18 -26.14
C VAL A 90 22.20 -8.08 -24.91
N ASP A 91 21.27 -9.05 -24.93
CA ASP A 91 21.08 -10.00 -23.82
C ASP A 91 22.26 -10.99 -23.65
N VAL A 92 23.06 -11.28 -24.68
CA VAL A 92 24.16 -12.29 -24.61
C VAL A 92 25.55 -11.79 -25.00
N GLY A 93 25.67 -10.58 -25.57
CA GLY A 93 26.93 -10.03 -26.12
C GLY A 93 27.73 -9.12 -25.19
N GLY A 94 27.38 -9.09 -23.90
CA GLY A 94 28.15 -8.42 -22.85
C GLY A 94 28.49 -6.95 -23.11
N TRP A 95 29.63 -6.51 -22.59
CA TRP A 95 30.10 -5.13 -22.70
C TRP A 95 30.38 -4.70 -24.14
N GLU A 96 31.02 -5.55 -24.95
CA GLU A 96 31.39 -5.23 -26.33
C GLU A 96 30.16 -4.96 -27.23
N SER A 97 29.06 -5.68 -27.01
CA SER A 97 27.81 -5.43 -27.74
C SER A 97 26.99 -4.26 -27.17
N LEU A 98 27.15 -3.90 -25.89
CA LEU A 98 26.58 -2.67 -25.33
C LEU A 98 27.30 -1.42 -25.84
N ARG A 99 28.65 -1.44 -25.85
CA ARG A 99 29.49 -0.35 -26.35
C ARG A 99 29.23 -0.04 -27.83
N ALA A 100 28.90 -1.06 -28.63
CA ALA A 100 28.56 -0.91 -30.04
C ALA A 100 27.11 -0.46 -30.32
N ALA A 101 26.27 -0.26 -29.30
CA ALA A 101 24.82 -0.13 -29.47
C ALA A 101 24.30 1.30 -29.72
N ASP A 102 25.12 2.35 -29.75
CA ASP A 102 24.64 3.73 -29.98
C ASP A 102 23.81 3.89 -31.29
N PRO A 103 24.24 3.37 -32.46
CA PRO A 103 23.43 3.44 -33.68
C PRO A 103 22.10 2.68 -33.55
N TRP A 104 22.06 1.62 -32.73
CA TRP A 104 20.85 0.88 -32.45
C TRP A 104 19.91 1.65 -31.52
N VAL A 105 20.42 2.31 -30.48
CA VAL A 105 19.61 3.16 -29.58
C VAL A 105 18.92 4.26 -30.40
N ARG A 106 19.68 4.98 -31.25
CA ARG A 106 19.12 6.04 -32.11
C ARG A 106 18.10 5.49 -33.12
N GLY A 107 18.38 4.33 -33.74
CA GLY A 107 17.45 3.68 -34.67
C GLY A 107 16.17 3.15 -33.99
N LEU A 108 16.27 2.61 -32.77
CA LEU A 108 15.13 2.13 -31.99
C LEU A 108 14.22 3.28 -31.52
N ILE A 109 14.78 4.42 -31.12
CA ILE A 109 14.01 5.64 -30.81
C ILE A 109 13.25 6.09 -32.08
N SER A 110 13.92 6.02 -33.23
CA SER A 110 13.27 6.31 -34.52
C SER A 110 12.12 5.34 -34.85
N VAL A 111 12.20 4.05 -34.49
CA VAL A 111 11.08 3.09 -34.62
C VAL A 111 9.91 3.45 -33.71
N ALA A 112 10.17 3.87 -32.46
CA ALA A 112 9.10 4.30 -31.57
C ALA A 112 8.37 5.57 -32.09
N GLN A 113 9.11 6.51 -32.68
CA GLN A 113 8.57 7.77 -33.21
C GLN A 113 7.87 7.63 -34.58
N LYS A 114 8.39 6.79 -35.49
CA LYS A 114 7.87 6.62 -36.86
C LYS A 114 6.46 6.04 -36.91
N ILE A 115 5.86 6.05 -38.10
CA ILE A 115 4.65 5.27 -38.42
C ILE A 115 5.06 3.80 -38.61
N ASP A 116 5.45 3.17 -37.51
CA ASP A 116 5.72 1.72 -37.39
C ASP A 116 4.57 1.01 -36.67
N PRO A 117 4.32 -0.29 -36.95
CA PRO A 117 3.31 -1.08 -36.26
C PRO A 117 3.48 -1.06 -34.74
N LEU A 118 2.38 -1.00 -33.98
CA LEU A 118 2.38 -0.94 -32.52
C LEU A 118 3.27 -2.02 -31.84
N PRO A 119 3.28 -3.30 -32.27
CA PRO A 119 4.18 -4.30 -31.69
C PRO A 119 5.67 -4.00 -31.91
N SER A 120 6.05 -3.35 -33.01
CA SER A 120 7.42 -2.88 -33.25
C SER A 120 7.82 -1.77 -32.29
N LYS A 121 6.87 -0.86 -31.98
CA LYS A 121 7.08 0.24 -31.04
C LYS A 121 7.20 -0.26 -29.60
N GLU A 122 6.29 -1.14 -29.19
CA GLU A 122 6.30 -1.74 -27.86
C GLU A 122 7.59 -2.54 -27.62
N LEU A 123 8.00 -3.36 -28.58
CA LEU A 123 9.27 -4.10 -28.49
C LEU A 123 10.49 -3.16 -28.51
N ALA A 124 10.43 -2.02 -29.22
CA ALA A 124 11.48 -1.01 -29.18
C ALA A 124 11.58 -0.34 -27.79
N VAL A 125 10.44 -0.02 -27.15
CA VAL A 125 10.37 0.49 -25.77
C VAL A 125 10.97 -0.51 -24.78
N ILE A 126 10.62 -1.81 -24.88
CA ILE A 126 11.20 -2.88 -24.05
C ILE A 126 12.71 -3.00 -24.28
N THR A 127 13.17 -2.96 -25.54
CA THR A 127 14.58 -3.13 -25.91
C THR A 127 15.43 -1.96 -25.48
N LEU A 128 14.97 -0.72 -25.67
CA LEU A 128 15.65 0.49 -25.18
C LEU A 128 15.75 0.50 -23.66
N THR A 129 14.66 0.16 -22.96
CA THR A 129 14.68 0.05 -21.50
C THR A 129 15.70 -1.00 -21.02
N LYS A 130 15.78 -2.16 -21.69
CA LYS A 130 16.79 -3.18 -21.39
C LYS A 130 18.22 -2.70 -21.66
N ILE A 131 18.47 -1.96 -22.73
CA ILE A 131 19.78 -1.34 -23.00
C ILE A 131 20.12 -0.36 -21.87
N TYR A 132 19.27 0.62 -21.58
CA TYR A 132 19.50 1.61 -20.52
C TYR A 132 19.70 0.96 -19.14
N MET A 133 18.96 -0.10 -18.79
CA MET A 133 19.20 -0.85 -17.55
C MET A 133 20.61 -1.49 -17.51
N LEU A 134 21.14 -1.97 -18.63
CA LEU A 134 22.47 -2.58 -18.72
C LEU A 134 23.61 -1.54 -18.78
N LEU A 135 23.35 -0.32 -19.26
CA LEU A 135 24.35 0.76 -19.27
C LEU A 135 24.75 1.23 -17.86
N GLN A 136 23.94 0.97 -16.84
CA GLN A 136 24.19 1.39 -15.45
C GLN A 136 25.52 0.88 -14.87
N GLY A 137 26.04 -0.26 -15.35
CA GLY A 137 27.37 -0.75 -14.96
C GLY A 137 28.55 0.05 -15.52
N TYR A 138 28.31 0.99 -16.44
CA TYR A 138 29.35 1.61 -17.28
C TYR A 138 29.19 3.14 -17.35
N PRO A 139 29.78 3.90 -16.39
CA PRO A 139 29.62 5.36 -16.30
C PRO A 139 30.04 6.17 -17.54
N THR A 140 30.95 5.65 -18.38
CA THR A 140 31.28 6.25 -19.69
C THR A 140 30.12 6.12 -20.67
N LEU A 141 29.59 4.91 -20.87
CA LEU A 141 28.45 4.67 -21.76
C LEU A 141 27.17 5.39 -21.28
N ILE A 142 27.01 5.62 -19.97
CA ILE A 142 25.95 6.50 -19.45
C ILE A 142 26.08 7.92 -20.04
N ARG A 143 27.28 8.51 -20.02
CA ARG A 143 27.52 9.87 -20.53
C ARG A 143 27.46 9.95 -22.05
N GLU A 144 28.04 8.96 -22.73
CA GLU A 144 28.16 8.89 -24.19
C GLU A 144 26.85 8.53 -24.89
N MET A 145 26.04 7.64 -24.29
CA MET A 145 24.81 7.12 -24.90
C MET A 145 23.56 7.52 -24.12
N ALA A 146 23.46 7.19 -22.83
CA ALA A 146 22.21 7.32 -22.09
C ALA A 146 21.77 8.78 -21.92
N THR A 147 22.66 9.66 -21.42
CA THR A 147 22.37 11.08 -21.21
C THR A 147 21.84 11.80 -22.47
N PRO A 148 22.45 11.67 -23.67
CA PRO A 148 21.95 12.34 -24.87
C PRO A 148 20.72 11.68 -25.54
N THR A 149 20.43 10.39 -25.32
CA THR A 149 19.35 9.68 -26.02
C THR A 149 18.10 9.39 -25.17
N LEU A 150 18.24 9.39 -23.84
CA LEU A 150 17.13 9.16 -22.92
C LEU A 150 16.03 10.27 -22.99
N PRO A 151 16.34 11.57 -23.15
CA PRO A 151 15.31 12.61 -23.33
C PRO A 151 14.39 12.36 -24.53
N SER A 152 14.95 12.02 -25.70
CA SER A 152 14.16 11.78 -26.91
C SER A 152 13.39 10.45 -26.85
N PHE A 153 13.89 9.46 -26.10
CA PHE A 153 13.13 8.26 -25.75
C PHE A 153 11.92 8.55 -24.85
N VAL A 154 12.07 9.40 -23.83
CA VAL A 154 10.96 9.79 -22.94
C VAL A 154 9.90 10.58 -23.72
N THR A 155 10.29 11.50 -24.60
CA THR A 155 9.37 12.19 -25.51
C THR A 155 8.63 11.20 -26.42
N ALA A 156 9.32 10.20 -26.99
CA ALA A 156 8.68 9.17 -27.80
C ALA A 156 7.66 8.34 -26.99
N CYS A 157 7.98 7.99 -25.74
CA CYS A 157 7.06 7.30 -24.84
C CYS A 157 5.80 8.15 -24.56
N LEU A 158 5.97 9.44 -24.25
CA LEU A 158 4.87 10.37 -24.00
C LEU A 158 3.98 10.58 -25.24
N GLN A 159 4.56 10.55 -26.45
CA GLN A 159 3.80 10.59 -27.71
C GLN A 159 2.92 9.34 -27.92
N LEU A 160 3.35 8.17 -27.44
CA LEU A 160 2.53 6.95 -27.51
C LEU A 160 1.37 7.01 -26.51
N VAL A 161 1.63 7.40 -25.26
CA VAL A 161 0.59 7.52 -24.21
C VAL A 161 -0.48 8.56 -24.60
N LYS A 162 -0.08 9.67 -25.23
CA LYS A 162 -1.00 10.72 -25.70
C LYS A 162 -1.77 10.38 -26.99
N SER A 163 -1.48 9.25 -27.65
CA SER A 163 -2.13 8.90 -28.92
C SER A 163 -3.35 7.99 -28.67
N PRO A 164 -4.57 8.39 -29.09
CA PRO A 164 -5.81 7.66 -28.76
C PRO A 164 -5.94 6.30 -29.47
N SER A 165 -5.06 5.99 -30.43
CA SER A 165 -4.98 4.68 -31.09
C SER A 165 -4.03 3.68 -30.42
N THR A 166 -3.36 4.07 -29.32
CA THR A 166 -2.45 3.20 -28.56
C THR A 166 -3.22 2.26 -27.63
N PRO A 167 -3.09 0.93 -27.75
CA PRO A 167 -3.72 -0.02 -26.83
C PRO A 167 -3.21 0.14 -25.39
N THR A 168 -4.08 -0.10 -24.42
CA THR A 168 -3.77 0.02 -22.97
C THR A 168 -2.59 -0.85 -22.54
N SER A 169 -2.35 -2.01 -23.17
CA SER A 169 -1.16 -2.83 -22.91
C SER A 169 0.17 -2.14 -23.28
N VAL A 170 0.19 -1.34 -24.35
CA VAL A 170 1.37 -0.59 -24.77
C VAL A 170 1.62 0.58 -23.81
N ILE A 171 0.55 1.20 -23.29
CA ILE A 171 0.62 2.22 -22.23
C ILE A 171 1.16 1.62 -20.94
N GLU A 172 0.73 0.40 -20.58
CA GLU A 172 1.23 -0.36 -19.42
C GLU A 172 2.73 -0.68 -19.59
N THR A 173 3.13 -1.18 -20.76
CA THR A 173 4.55 -1.40 -21.10
C THR A 173 5.37 -0.11 -21.00
N VAL A 174 4.83 1.05 -21.42
CA VAL A 174 5.50 2.35 -21.26
C VAL A 174 5.60 2.76 -19.79
N ALA A 175 4.53 2.65 -18.99
CA ALA A 175 4.55 2.99 -17.57
C ALA A 175 5.51 2.10 -16.76
N SER A 176 5.50 0.78 -17.02
CA SER A 176 6.45 -0.18 -16.46
C SER A 176 7.90 0.04 -16.93
N SER A 177 8.10 0.65 -18.10
CA SER A 177 9.43 1.00 -18.61
C SER A 177 9.97 2.28 -17.98
N LEU A 178 9.17 3.35 -17.98
CA LEU A 178 9.54 4.62 -17.33
C LEU A 178 9.75 4.45 -15.82
N SER A 179 8.97 3.60 -15.14
CA SER A 179 9.19 3.26 -13.71
C SER A 179 10.62 2.78 -13.44
N LYS A 180 11.18 1.93 -14.30
CA LYS A 180 12.55 1.43 -14.17
C LYS A 180 13.58 2.52 -14.47
N LEU A 181 13.29 3.44 -15.38
CA LEU A 181 14.22 4.49 -15.80
C LEU A 181 14.23 5.71 -14.86
N VAL A 182 13.11 6.02 -14.20
CA VAL A 182 13.04 7.05 -13.15
C VAL A 182 13.96 6.69 -11.98
N MET A 183 13.97 5.41 -11.56
CA MET A 183 14.85 4.89 -10.51
C MET A 183 16.34 5.03 -10.85
N LEU A 184 16.69 4.80 -12.12
CA LEU A 184 18.07 4.66 -12.60
C LEU A 184 18.67 5.97 -13.14
N TYR A 185 17.83 6.88 -13.65
CA TYR A 185 18.23 8.15 -14.27
C TYR A 185 17.39 9.36 -13.76
N PRO A 186 17.18 9.52 -12.45
CA PRO A 186 16.24 10.50 -11.90
C PRO A 186 16.57 11.96 -12.27
N THR A 187 17.86 12.29 -12.40
CA THR A 187 18.32 13.62 -12.82
C THR A 187 18.00 13.94 -14.27
N THR A 188 18.07 12.95 -15.16
CA THR A 188 17.74 13.10 -16.60
C THR A 188 16.23 13.11 -16.85
N LEU A 189 15.43 12.42 -16.01
CA LEU A 189 13.97 12.40 -16.14
C LEU A 189 13.27 13.58 -15.45
N ARG A 190 13.92 14.32 -14.55
CA ARG A 190 13.35 15.49 -13.84
C ARG A 190 12.59 16.48 -14.75
N PRO A 191 13.10 16.92 -15.92
CA PRO A 191 12.39 17.88 -16.78
C PRO A 191 11.06 17.33 -17.35
N PHE A 192 10.89 16.01 -17.35
CA PHE A 192 9.72 15.33 -17.88
C PHE A 192 8.71 14.91 -16.79
N ALA A 193 9.05 15.05 -15.51
CA ALA A 193 8.24 14.53 -14.41
C ALA A 193 6.79 15.04 -14.43
N GLY A 194 6.59 16.36 -14.62
CA GLY A 194 5.26 16.95 -14.79
C GLY A 194 4.52 16.38 -16.02
N GLN A 195 5.20 16.28 -17.17
CA GLN A 195 4.61 15.74 -18.39
C GLN A 195 4.18 14.26 -18.25
N ILE A 196 4.92 13.47 -17.46
CA ILE A 196 4.57 12.08 -17.13
C ILE A 196 3.36 12.02 -16.20
N LYS A 197 3.28 12.90 -15.17
CA LYS A 197 2.08 13.02 -14.31
C LYS A 197 0.84 13.37 -15.14
N THR A 198 0.90 14.42 -15.98
CA THR A 198 -0.21 14.84 -16.84
C THR A 198 -0.63 13.75 -17.84
N ALA A 199 0.32 13.03 -18.43
CA ALA A 199 0.02 11.98 -19.41
C ALA A 199 -0.58 10.70 -18.80
N LEU A 200 -0.47 10.49 -17.49
CA LEU A 200 -0.93 9.27 -16.82
C LEU A 200 -2.03 9.49 -15.77
N ARG A 201 -2.41 10.74 -15.45
CA ARG A 201 -3.42 11.07 -14.42
C ARG A 201 -4.75 10.33 -14.59
N THR A 202 -5.17 10.11 -15.83
CA THR A 202 -6.38 9.36 -16.21
C THR A 202 -6.35 7.89 -15.79
N TYR A 203 -5.17 7.27 -15.71
CA TYR A 203 -5.03 5.85 -15.39
C TYR A 203 -4.81 5.57 -13.89
N VAL A 204 -4.66 6.60 -13.05
CA VAL A 204 -4.34 6.45 -11.61
C VAL A 204 -5.57 6.05 -10.78
N ALA A 205 -6.72 6.71 -11.00
CA ALA A 205 -7.97 6.46 -10.28
C ALA A 205 -9.22 6.55 -11.21
N PRO A 206 -9.25 5.81 -12.35
CA PRO A 206 -10.27 5.95 -13.39
C PRO A 206 -11.68 5.55 -12.94
N THR A 207 -12.68 6.11 -13.64
CA THR A 207 -14.11 6.01 -13.35
C THR A 207 -14.92 5.62 -14.60
N THR A 208 -16.20 5.32 -14.45
CA THR A 208 -17.13 5.13 -15.59
C THR A 208 -17.53 6.42 -16.32
N SER A 209 -17.09 7.60 -15.85
CA SER A 209 -17.14 8.85 -16.63
C SER A 209 -15.96 8.97 -17.60
N ASP A 210 -14.84 8.27 -17.35
CA ASP A 210 -13.66 8.30 -18.22
C ASP A 210 -13.92 7.49 -19.52
N SER A 211 -13.51 8.02 -20.67
CA SER A 211 -13.81 7.46 -22.01
C SER A 211 -13.07 6.14 -22.36
N VAL A 212 -12.26 5.60 -21.45
CA VAL A 212 -11.40 4.43 -21.67
C VAL A 212 -11.46 3.50 -20.47
N VAL A 213 -11.88 2.24 -20.68
CA VAL A 213 -11.85 1.20 -19.64
C VAL A 213 -10.39 0.81 -19.34
N VAL A 214 -9.95 1.02 -18.10
CA VAL A 214 -8.53 0.86 -17.69
C VAL A 214 -8.29 -0.48 -16.96
N PRO A 215 -7.48 -1.40 -17.51
CA PRO A 215 -7.10 -2.65 -16.84
C PRO A 215 -6.40 -2.43 -15.48
N HIS A 216 -6.51 -3.39 -14.56
CA HIS A 216 -5.86 -3.30 -13.24
C HIS A 216 -4.34 -3.16 -13.35
N ALA A 217 -3.68 -3.92 -14.23
CA ALA A 217 -2.22 -3.88 -14.38
C ALA A 217 -1.71 -2.53 -14.94
N LEU A 218 -2.50 -1.85 -15.78
CA LEU A 218 -2.25 -0.46 -16.19
C LEU A 218 -2.46 0.50 -15.00
N ARG A 219 -3.54 0.38 -14.22
CA ARG A 219 -3.74 1.19 -13.01
C ARG A 219 -2.56 1.08 -12.04
N GLU A 220 -2.15 -0.14 -11.72
CA GLU A 220 -1.00 -0.45 -10.86
C GLU A 220 0.30 0.14 -11.41
N SER A 221 0.62 -0.10 -12.70
CA SER A 221 1.81 0.46 -13.36
C SER A 221 1.83 2.00 -13.39
N SER A 222 0.67 2.64 -13.57
CA SER A 222 0.52 4.10 -13.61
C SER A 222 0.65 4.72 -12.22
N ARG A 223 -0.05 4.19 -11.21
CA ARG A 223 0.07 4.59 -9.79
C ARG A 223 1.52 4.49 -9.32
N ARG A 224 2.15 3.34 -9.58
CA ARG A 224 3.54 3.07 -9.23
C ARG A 224 4.50 4.08 -9.85
N LEU A 225 4.37 4.36 -11.15
CA LEU A 225 5.18 5.39 -11.81
C LEU A 225 4.95 6.77 -11.17
N PHE A 226 3.71 7.15 -10.88
CA PHE A 226 3.36 8.43 -10.26
C PHE A 226 4.05 8.62 -8.89
N ILE A 227 4.09 7.57 -8.06
CA ILE A 227 4.81 7.56 -6.77
C ILE A 227 6.33 7.66 -6.98
N LEU A 228 6.88 6.87 -7.91
CA LEU A 228 8.32 6.83 -8.17
C LEU A 228 8.86 8.15 -8.76
N LEU A 229 8.04 9.01 -9.36
CA LEU A 229 8.49 10.33 -9.83
C LEU A 229 9.07 11.22 -8.72
N SER A 230 8.72 10.97 -7.45
CA SER A 230 9.39 11.57 -6.27
C SER A 230 10.91 11.36 -6.25
N TYR A 231 11.46 10.35 -6.93
CA TYR A 231 12.90 10.16 -7.08
C TYR A 231 13.57 11.25 -7.91
N THR A 232 12.80 11.96 -8.75
CA THR A 232 13.33 13.02 -9.64
C THR A 232 13.57 14.34 -8.92
N ALA A 233 13.11 14.51 -7.68
CA ALA A 233 13.27 15.72 -6.86
C ALA A 233 14.71 16.28 -6.83
N PRO A 234 14.90 17.61 -6.67
CA PRO A 234 16.21 18.22 -6.47
C PRO A 234 16.78 17.94 -5.07
N LYS A 235 18.12 17.95 -4.95
CA LYS A 235 18.88 18.04 -3.69
C LYS A 235 18.31 17.22 -2.50
N ASN A 236 18.09 15.92 -2.72
CA ASN A 236 17.56 14.96 -1.74
C ASN A 236 16.11 15.17 -1.24
N GLY A 237 15.37 16.19 -1.69
CA GLY A 237 13.95 16.43 -1.34
C GLY A 237 12.96 15.40 -1.92
N SER A 238 13.41 14.17 -2.15
CA SER A 238 12.62 13.04 -2.64
C SER A 238 11.66 12.53 -1.55
N SER A 239 12.11 12.57 -0.29
CA SER A 239 11.23 12.40 0.89
C SER A 239 10.11 13.43 0.88
N ASP A 240 10.45 14.68 0.60
CA ASP A 240 9.55 15.81 0.80
C ASP A 240 8.52 15.90 -0.34
N GLU A 241 8.91 15.57 -1.57
CA GLU A 241 7.96 15.37 -2.68
C GLU A 241 7.05 14.16 -2.42
N TRP A 242 7.57 13.04 -1.88
CA TRP A 242 6.76 11.88 -1.52
C TRP A 242 5.72 12.24 -0.45
N VAL A 243 6.14 12.90 0.64
CA VAL A 243 5.27 13.34 1.75
C VAL A 243 4.24 14.36 1.27
N LYS A 244 4.62 15.33 0.41
CA LYS A 244 3.67 16.25 -0.23
C LYS A 244 2.64 15.51 -1.07
N SER A 245 3.07 14.50 -1.85
CA SER A 245 2.21 13.81 -2.82
C SER A 245 1.23 12.84 -2.16
N ILE A 246 1.61 12.15 -1.07
CA ILE A 246 0.65 11.34 -0.29
C ILE A 246 -0.34 12.23 0.46
N LYS A 247 0.09 13.37 1.02
CA LYS A 247 -0.81 14.35 1.65
C LYS A 247 -1.83 14.96 0.67
N ALA A 248 -1.40 15.25 -0.56
CA ALA A 248 -2.32 15.65 -1.63
C ALA A 248 -3.35 14.55 -1.91
N ALA A 249 -2.93 13.30 -2.10
CA ALA A 249 -3.85 12.18 -2.34
C ALA A 249 -4.83 11.91 -1.16
N ILE A 250 -4.43 12.20 0.09
CA ILE A 250 -5.35 12.18 1.26
C ILE A 250 -6.37 13.32 1.14
N LEU A 251 -5.92 14.55 0.82
CA LEU A 251 -6.81 15.70 0.59
C LEU A 251 -7.83 15.42 -0.53
N ASP A 252 -7.39 14.81 -1.63
CA ASP A 252 -8.23 14.39 -2.75
C ASP A 252 -9.27 13.34 -2.32
N CYS A 253 -8.89 12.39 -1.44
CA CYS A 253 -9.85 11.45 -0.85
C CYS A 253 -10.92 12.17 -0.03
N HIS A 254 -10.54 13.13 0.84
CA HIS A 254 -11.51 13.88 1.63
C HIS A 254 -12.43 14.74 0.75
N ALA A 255 -11.89 15.50 -0.21
CA ALA A 255 -12.68 16.34 -1.11
C ALA A 255 -13.63 15.51 -2.01
N THR A 256 -13.19 14.31 -2.42
CA THR A 256 -14.06 13.35 -3.14
C THR A 256 -15.14 12.79 -2.22
N ALA A 257 -14.81 12.47 -0.96
CA ALA A 257 -15.77 11.99 0.03
C ALA A 257 -16.82 13.04 0.43
N ASP A 258 -16.46 14.33 0.52
CA ASP A 258 -17.42 15.42 0.78
C ASP A 258 -18.59 15.41 -0.21
N GLN A 259 -18.29 15.21 -1.49
CA GLN A 259 -19.29 15.18 -2.57
C GLN A 259 -20.14 13.89 -2.54
N ILE A 260 -19.54 12.74 -2.19
CA ILE A 260 -20.25 11.44 -2.16
C ILE A 260 -21.12 11.31 -0.91
N PHE A 261 -20.67 11.84 0.23
CA PHE A 261 -21.34 11.70 1.52
C PHE A 261 -22.31 12.83 1.83
N ARG A 262 -22.49 13.82 0.94
CA ARG A 262 -23.44 14.94 1.08
C ARG A 262 -24.89 14.57 1.41
N GLY A 263 -25.30 13.33 1.08
CA GLY A 263 -26.60 12.75 1.44
C GLY A 263 -26.74 12.37 2.91
N VAL A 264 -25.66 12.45 3.69
CA VAL A 264 -25.51 12.07 5.09
C VAL A 264 -25.05 13.30 5.90
N VAL A 265 -25.48 13.39 7.15
CA VAL A 265 -24.95 14.32 8.14
C VAL A 265 -23.90 13.55 8.95
N GLU A 266 -22.63 13.78 8.63
CA GLU A 266 -21.51 13.07 9.26
C GLU A 266 -21.34 13.49 10.73
N SER A 267 -21.16 12.52 11.61
CA SER A 267 -20.80 12.71 13.03
C SER A 267 -19.29 12.73 13.29
N TRP A 268 -18.48 12.70 12.22
CA TRP A 268 -17.02 12.76 12.30
C TRP A 268 -16.52 14.21 12.37
N GLU A 269 -15.66 14.49 13.34
CA GLU A 269 -14.84 15.70 13.39
C GLU A 269 -13.37 15.31 13.15
N SER A 270 -12.67 16.09 12.32
CA SER A 270 -11.28 15.77 11.95
C SER A 270 -10.32 15.97 13.12
N SER A 271 -9.69 14.87 13.55
CA SER A 271 -8.59 14.89 14.53
C SER A 271 -7.32 15.57 13.99
N THR A 272 -7.19 15.70 12.68
CA THR A 272 -6.02 16.31 12.00
C THR A 272 -6.25 17.73 11.49
N GLY A 273 -7.45 18.28 11.68
CA GLY A 273 -7.79 19.66 11.32
C GLY A 273 -8.25 19.87 9.88
N TYR A 274 -8.61 18.80 9.15
CA TYR A 274 -9.33 18.90 7.88
C TYR A 274 -10.67 19.63 8.07
N ARG A 275 -11.12 20.34 7.04
CA ARG A 275 -12.41 21.04 7.00
C ARG A 275 -13.13 20.66 5.71
N PRO A 276 -14.36 20.09 5.78
CA PRO A 276 -15.16 19.80 4.59
C PRO A 276 -15.34 21.01 3.68
N GLN A 277 -15.29 20.77 2.39
CA GLN A 277 -15.51 21.77 1.34
C GLN A 277 -17.01 22.06 1.17
N PRO A 278 -17.39 23.26 0.72
CA PRO A 278 -18.80 23.61 0.49
C PRO A 278 -19.37 22.83 -0.70
N VAL A 279 -20.30 21.92 -0.42
CA VAL A 279 -20.98 21.10 -1.43
C VAL A 279 -22.15 21.87 -2.08
N ARG A 280 -22.38 21.64 -3.38
CA ARG A 280 -23.52 22.19 -4.12
C ARG A 280 -24.66 21.16 -4.15
N ASN A 281 -25.71 21.40 -3.37
CA ASN A 281 -26.84 20.46 -3.24
C ASN A 281 -27.84 20.50 -4.43
N GLU A 282 -27.69 21.44 -5.37
CA GLU A 282 -28.59 21.67 -6.50
C GLU A 282 -28.17 20.93 -7.79
N LEU A 283 -26.96 20.38 -7.83
CA LEU A 283 -26.36 19.69 -8.97
C LEU A 283 -25.99 18.26 -8.57
N ASP A 284 -25.70 17.39 -9.53
CA ASP A 284 -25.17 16.05 -9.26
C ASP A 284 -23.76 16.11 -8.61
N PRO A 285 -23.41 15.14 -7.75
CA PRO A 285 -22.15 15.16 -7.02
C PRO A 285 -21.01 15.00 -8.01
N SER A 286 -20.04 15.91 -7.98
CA SER A 286 -19.05 16.05 -9.04
C SER A 286 -17.73 16.60 -8.50
N GLY A 287 -16.64 16.29 -9.19
CA GLY A 287 -15.30 16.72 -8.79
C GLY A 287 -14.23 16.40 -9.84
N GLY A 288 -12.99 16.81 -9.56
CA GLY A 288 -11.91 16.79 -10.57
C GLY A 288 -12.10 17.87 -11.64
N GLY A 289 -11.20 17.89 -12.63
CA GLY A 289 -11.20 18.91 -13.68
C GLY A 289 -10.05 18.76 -14.68
N ASP A 290 -9.87 19.79 -15.50
CA ASP A 290 -8.83 19.85 -16.54
C ASP A 290 -7.51 20.47 -16.07
N SER A 291 -7.41 20.87 -14.80
CA SER A 291 -6.13 21.36 -14.24
C SER A 291 -5.06 20.27 -14.23
N VAL A 292 -3.80 20.70 -14.34
CA VAL A 292 -2.63 19.81 -14.36
C VAL A 292 -2.45 19.04 -13.05
N ASP A 293 -2.86 19.64 -11.94
CA ASP A 293 -2.76 19.06 -10.59
C ASP A 293 -4.04 18.30 -10.15
N GLU A 294 -5.12 18.35 -10.94
CA GLU A 294 -6.39 17.68 -10.64
C GLU A 294 -6.47 16.30 -11.32
N PHE A 295 -7.29 15.40 -10.75
CA PHE A 295 -7.76 14.21 -11.47
C PHE A 295 -8.86 14.59 -12.47
N PRO A 296 -9.12 13.77 -13.52
CA PRO A 296 -10.19 14.05 -14.48
C PRO A 296 -11.56 14.27 -13.83
N SER A 297 -12.40 15.05 -14.49
CA SER A 297 -13.77 15.30 -14.04
C SER A 297 -14.59 14.01 -13.93
N TRP A 298 -15.53 13.99 -13.00
CA TRP A 298 -16.50 12.91 -12.78
C TRP A 298 -17.81 13.50 -12.23
N GLU A 299 -18.92 12.80 -12.46
CA GLU A 299 -20.27 13.25 -12.10
C GLU A 299 -21.14 12.04 -11.70
N GLY A 300 -21.92 12.17 -10.64
CA GLY A 300 -22.74 11.10 -10.06
C GLY A 300 -22.01 10.24 -9.01
N ILE A 301 -22.79 9.62 -8.12
CA ILE A 301 -22.28 8.81 -6.98
C ILE A 301 -21.44 7.62 -7.46
N GLN A 302 -21.80 6.98 -8.57
CA GLN A 302 -21.11 5.80 -9.10
C GLN A 302 -19.69 6.14 -9.62
N PRO A 303 -19.47 7.14 -10.50
CA PRO A 303 -18.12 7.61 -10.82
C PRO A 303 -17.36 8.16 -9.61
N GLY A 304 -18.03 8.86 -8.69
CA GLY A 304 -17.43 9.37 -7.46
C GLY A 304 -16.86 8.27 -6.58
N SER A 305 -17.65 7.23 -6.28
CA SER A 305 -17.20 6.11 -5.45
C SER A 305 -16.02 5.37 -6.07
N GLN A 306 -15.99 5.23 -7.40
CA GLN A 306 -14.87 4.65 -8.15
C GLN A 306 -13.62 5.54 -8.07
N ARG A 307 -13.77 6.88 -8.12
CA ARG A 307 -12.66 7.83 -7.87
C ARG A 307 -12.12 7.65 -6.46
N LEU A 308 -12.99 7.62 -5.44
CA LEU A 308 -12.59 7.46 -4.03
C LEU A 308 -11.89 6.11 -3.78
N VAL A 309 -12.46 5.00 -4.24
CA VAL A 309 -11.83 3.66 -4.23
C VAL A 309 -10.48 3.71 -4.96
N GLY A 310 -10.45 4.34 -6.12
CA GLY A 310 -9.24 4.49 -6.94
C GLY A 310 -8.11 5.27 -6.25
N LEU A 311 -8.46 6.26 -5.42
CA LEU A 311 -7.53 7.05 -4.60
C LEU A 311 -7.12 6.31 -3.31
N LEU A 312 -8.02 5.57 -2.66
CA LEU A 312 -7.68 4.73 -1.49
C LEU A 312 -6.71 3.60 -1.87
N GLU A 313 -6.92 2.97 -3.04
CA GLU A 313 -5.94 2.03 -3.61
C GLU A 313 -4.61 2.71 -3.95
N PHE A 314 -4.61 3.98 -4.37
CA PHE A 314 -3.40 4.74 -4.65
C PHE A 314 -2.63 5.05 -3.35
N LEU A 315 -3.32 5.40 -2.25
CA LEU A 315 -2.73 5.51 -0.91
C LEU A 315 -2.13 4.19 -0.41
N ALA A 316 -2.77 3.05 -0.69
CA ALA A 316 -2.20 1.74 -0.40
C ALA A 316 -0.93 1.48 -1.24
N GLU A 317 -0.92 1.86 -2.52
CA GLU A 317 0.23 1.73 -3.42
C GLU A 317 1.43 2.59 -2.99
N TYR A 318 1.20 3.78 -2.40
CA TYR A 318 2.26 4.57 -1.73
C TYR A 318 2.94 3.77 -0.62
N LEU A 319 2.16 3.05 0.18
CA LEU A 319 2.67 2.25 1.29
C LEU A 319 3.36 0.97 0.80
N ASP A 320 2.92 0.34 -0.28
CA ASP A 320 3.53 -0.90 -0.79
C ASP A 320 4.83 -0.66 -1.59
N ASN A 321 5.06 0.53 -2.17
CA ASN A 321 6.29 0.82 -2.93
C ASN A 321 7.50 1.21 -2.07
N PRO A 322 8.73 0.88 -2.51
CA PRO A 322 9.96 1.31 -1.84
C PRO A 322 10.33 2.76 -2.16
N THR A 323 10.98 3.44 -1.21
CA THR A 323 11.49 4.82 -1.34
C THR A 323 13.03 4.85 -1.37
N LYS A 324 13.61 5.95 -1.86
CA LYS A 324 15.08 6.12 -1.96
C LYS A 324 15.76 6.39 -0.61
N ALA A 325 14.98 6.96 0.31
CA ALA A 325 15.38 7.43 1.63
C ALA A 325 14.20 7.21 2.59
N PRO A 326 14.40 7.31 3.92
CA PRO A 326 13.30 7.35 4.89
C PRO A 326 12.28 8.44 4.56
N VAL A 327 11.00 8.17 4.83
CA VAL A 327 9.89 9.10 4.60
C VAL A 327 8.97 9.15 5.82
N THR A 328 8.39 10.31 6.09
CA THR A 328 7.42 10.50 7.19
C THR A 328 6.03 10.08 6.71
N ILE A 329 5.57 8.89 7.10
CA ILE A 329 4.21 8.44 6.79
C ILE A 329 3.21 9.23 7.66
N PRO A 330 2.21 9.92 7.07
CA PRO A 330 1.22 10.70 7.83
C PRO A 330 0.13 9.78 8.42
N VAL A 331 0.52 8.92 9.35
CA VAL A 331 -0.35 7.87 9.92
C VAL A 331 -1.63 8.43 10.54
N GLY A 332 -1.56 9.58 11.22
CA GLY A 332 -2.72 10.24 11.80
C GLY A 332 -3.76 10.65 10.75
N GLU A 333 -3.32 11.24 9.64
CA GLU A 333 -4.20 11.67 8.54
C GLU A 333 -4.79 10.48 7.77
N LEU A 334 -4.02 9.40 7.64
CA LEU A 334 -4.53 8.13 7.09
C LEU A 334 -5.59 7.50 8.00
N LEU A 335 -5.38 7.50 9.32
CA LEU A 335 -6.38 7.01 10.27
C LEU A 335 -7.63 7.90 10.26
N ASP A 336 -7.49 9.22 10.39
CA ASP A 336 -8.60 10.20 10.40
C ASP A 336 -9.51 10.05 9.16
N LEU A 337 -8.92 9.86 7.97
CA LEU A 337 -9.64 9.50 6.75
C LEU A 337 -10.39 8.16 6.88
N THR A 338 -9.72 7.09 7.30
CA THR A 338 -10.39 5.77 7.44
C THR A 338 -11.47 5.73 8.53
N THR A 339 -11.32 6.52 9.59
CA THR A 339 -12.33 6.71 10.64
C THR A 339 -13.58 7.35 10.03
N ARG A 340 -13.43 8.47 9.30
CA ARG A 340 -14.52 9.11 8.55
C ARG A 340 -15.24 8.10 7.64
N LEU A 341 -14.50 7.43 6.76
CA LEU A 341 -15.07 6.53 5.75
C LEU A 341 -15.80 5.33 6.37
N THR A 342 -15.36 4.82 7.52
CA THR A 342 -16.02 3.69 8.21
C THR A 342 -17.13 4.11 9.18
N LEU A 343 -17.24 5.40 9.54
CA LEU A 343 -18.38 5.95 10.29
C LEU A 343 -19.62 6.15 9.40
N VAL A 344 -19.46 6.37 8.10
CA VAL A 344 -20.59 6.41 7.16
C VAL A 344 -21.13 5.01 6.91
N THR A 345 -22.41 4.82 7.20
CA THR A 345 -23.07 3.52 7.38
C THR A 345 -24.53 3.58 6.94
N PRO A 346 -25.11 2.48 6.40
CA PRO A 346 -26.50 2.49 5.96
C PRO A 346 -27.45 2.49 7.17
N PRO A 347 -28.59 3.20 7.11
CA PRO A 347 -29.53 3.29 8.24
C PRO A 347 -30.14 1.90 8.52
N SER A 348 -29.79 1.32 9.68
CA SER A 348 -30.31 0.03 10.10
C SER A 348 -31.68 0.16 10.77
N LEU A 349 -32.56 -0.83 10.58
CA LEU A 349 -33.90 -0.88 11.20
C LEU A 349 -33.88 -1.25 12.70
N SER A 350 -32.71 -1.47 13.30
CA SER A 350 -32.56 -2.09 14.62
C SER A 350 -31.50 -1.45 15.52
N SER A 351 -30.98 -0.27 15.15
CA SER A 351 -30.10 0.54 15.99
C SER A 351 -30.78 1.87 16.25
N GLU A 352 -30.80 2.33 17.50
CA GLU A 352 -31.35 3.64 17.87
C GLU A 352 -30.46 4.78 17.33
N GLU A 353 -29.17 4.50 17.11
CA GLU A 353 -28.23 5.34 16.35
C GLU A 353 -28.46 5.19 14.83
N THR A 354 -29.60 5.68 14.34
CA THR A 354 -29.82 5.77 12.89
C THR A 354 -29.03 6.94 12.30
N MET A 355 -28.16 6.65 11.33
CA MET A 355 -27.38 7.66 10.60
C MET A 355 -28.29 8.75 10.02
N GLN A 356 -28.06 10.01 10.38
CA GLN A 356 -28.89 11.13 9.96
C GLN A 356 -28.67 11.43 8.47
N THR A 357 -29.72 11.38 7.65
CA THR A 357 -29.62 11.69 6.22
C THR A 357 -29.98 13.15 5.95
N ASN A 358 -29.17 13.85 5.15
CA ASN A 358 -29.43 15.24 4.76
C ASN A 358 -30.74 15.34 3.96
N PRO A 359 -31.78 16.08 4.42
CA PRO A 359 -33.07 16.15 3.74
C PRO A 359 -33.05 16.87 2.39
N SER A 360 -32.02 17.66 2.05
CA SER A 360 -31.95 18.36 0.76
C SER A 360 -31.57 17.45 -0.42
N ILE A 361 -31.07 16.25 -0.14
CA ILE A 361 -30.57 15.30 -1.15
C ILE A 361 -31.64 14.26 -1.48
N SER A 362 -31.70 13.84 -2.75
CA SER A 362 -32.72 12.91 -3.26
C SER A 362 -32.69 11.55 -2.54
N ARG A 363 -33.80 10.81 -2.63
CA ARG A 363 -33.87 9.44 -2.09
C ARG A 363 -32.98 8.48 -2.90
N ASP A 364 -32.88 8.70 -4.20
CA ASP A 364 -32.25 7.77 -5.13
C ASP A 364 -30.73 7.91 -5.08
N GLU A 365 -30.19 9.13 -4.95
CA GLU A 365 -28.76 9.37 -4.69
C GLU A 365 -28.29 8.71 -3.38
N LYS A 366 -29.13 8.74 -2.33
CA LYS A 366 -28.86 8.03 -1.07
C LYS A 366 -28.93 6.51 -1.24
N ALA A 367 -29.83 6.00 -2.09
CA ALA A 367 -29.89 4.57 -2.39
C ALA A 367 -28.61 4.13 -3.11
N ASP A 368 -28.15 4.88 -4.11
CA ASP A 368 -26.88 4.65 -4.81
C ASP A 368 -25.69 4.66 -3.85
N LEU A 369 -25.63 5.63 -2.92
CA LEU A 369 -24.59 5.68 -1.87
C LEU A 369 -24.52 4.38 -1.06
N TRP A 370 -25.67 3.81 -0.69
CA TRP A 370 -25.70 2.53 0.03
C TRP A 370 -25.30 1.32 -0.83
N THR A 371 -25.42 1.40 -2.17
CA THR A 371 -24.91 0.33 -3.06
C THR A 371 -23.38 0.33 -3.20
N VAL A 372 -22.74 1.52 -3.18
CA VAL A 372 -21.28 1.67 -3.40
C VAL A 372 -20.44 1.58 -2.14
N LEU A 373 -21.05 1.79 -0.97
CA LEU A 373 -20.37 1.75 0.33
C LEU A 373 -19.53 0.46 0.60
N PRO A 374 -19.98 -0.76 0.22
CA PRO A 374 -19.17 -1.98 0.42
C PRO A 374 -17.81 -1.94 -0.28
N ASP A 375 -17.71 -1.28 -1.44
CA ASP A 375 -16.46 -1.18 -2.21
C ASP A 375 -15.53 -0.13 -1.62
N ILE A 376 -16.08 1.00 -1.14
CA ILE A 376 -15.35 2.02 -0.38
C ILE A 376 -14.75 1.40 0.89
N HIS A 377 -15.55 0.65 1.66
CA HIS A 377 -15.09 -0.05 2.87
C HIS A 377 -14.07 -1.16 2.53
N THR A 378 -14.24 -1.86 1.42
CA THR A 378 -13.25 -2.84 0.91
C THR A 378 -11.90 -2.18 0.61
N ALA A 379 -11.90 -0.98 0.02
CA ALA A 379 -10.68 -0.20 -0.23
C ALA A 379 -10.01 0.29 1.07
N VAL A 380 -10.80 0.66 2.09
CA VAL A 380 -10.29 0.99 3.43
C VAL A 380 -9.62 -0.22 4.09
N LEU A 381 -10.24 -1.41 4.04
CA LEU A 381 -9.63 -2.65 4.55
C LEU A 381 -8.30 -2.99 3.82
N ARG A 382 -8.22 -2.73 2.50
CA ARG A 382 -6.97 -2.86 1.72
C ARG A 382 -5.90 -1.88 2.21
N LEU A 383 -6.26 -0.62 2.43
CA LEU A 383 -5.35 0.41 2.94
C LEU A 383 -4.82 0.07 4.33
N HIS A 384 -5.68 -0.32 5.27
CA HIS A 384 -5.28 -0.82 6.58
C HIS A 384 -4.32 -2.03 6.50
N GLY A 385 -4.59 -2.98 5.61
CA GLY A 385 -3.72 -4.13 5.36
C GLY A 385 -2.32 -3.73 4.86
N SER A 386 -2.21 -2.72 4.00
CA SER A 386 -0.91 -2.19 3.55
C SER A 386 -0.20 -1.35 4.62
N THR A 387 -0.94 -0.61 5.46
CA THR A 387 -0.39 0.10 6.63
C THR A 387 0.26 -0.87 7.61
N ILE A 388 -0.44 -1.94 8.01
CA ILE A 388 0.11 -2.96 8.93
C ILE A 388 1.32 -3.66 8.29
N ARG A 389 1.24 -4.03 7.00
CA ARG A 389 2.34 -4.68 6.28
C ARG A 389 3.60 -3.81 6.16
N ARG A 390 3.44 -2.48 6.00
CA ARG A 390 4.57 -1.55 5.91
C ARG A 390 5.19 -1.22 7.26
N LEU A 391 4.38 -1.04 8.30
CA LEU A 391 4.84 -0.63 9.63
C LEU A 391 5.25 -1.82 10.52
N ALA A 392 4.78 -3.04 10.22
CA ALA A 392 5.01 -4.26 11.00
C ALA A 392 4.73 -4.04 12.50
N ASP A 393 5.67 -4.36 13.38
CA ASP A 393 5.53 -4.21 14.84
C ASP A 393 5.24 -2.75 15.26
N SER A 394 5.66 -1.76 14.46
CA SER A 394 5.36 -0.34 14.68
C SER A 394 3.89 0.02 14.46
N ALA A 395 3.08 -0.89 13.91
CA ALA A 395 1.62 -0.73 13.80
C ALA A 395 0.87 -1.05 15.11
N LEU A 396 1.54 -1.58 16.15
CA LEU A 396 0.88 -1.99 17.39
C LEU A 396 0.00 -0.90 18.04
N PRO A 397 0.40 0.40 18.11
CA PRO A 397 -0.46 1.45 18.64
C PRO A 397 -1.74 1.70 17.84
N LEU A 398 -1.78 1.29 16.57
CA LEU A 398 -2.90 1.48 15.64
C LEU A 398 -3.85 0.27 15.64
N SER A 399 -3.45 -0.84 16.28
CA SER A 399 -4.12 -2.14 16.11
C SER A 399 -5.54 -2.17 16.66
N THR A 400 -5.83 -1.44 17.74
CA THR A 400 -7.18 -1.32 18.34
C THR A 400 -8.13 -0.62 17.37
N ASP A 401 -7.80 0.60 16.92
CA ASP A 401 -8.62 1.40 16.02
C ASP A 401 -8.92 0.65 14.71
N ILE A 402 -7.89 0.03 14.13
CA ILE A 402 -8.03 -0.77 12.90
C ILE A 402 -8.87 -2.04 13.16
N THR A 403 -8.79 -2.64 14.35
CA THR A 403 -9.64 -3.78 14.74
C THR A 403 -11.11 -3.35 14.86
N ASP A 404 -11.40 -2.25 15.54
CA ASP A 404 -12.77 -1.78 15.70
C ASP A 404 -13.35 -1.26 14.37
N HIS A 405 -12.55 -0.64 13.49
CA HIS A 405 -12.94 -0.37 12.10
C HIS A 405 -13.28 -1.66 11.34
N THR A 406 -12.48 -2.73 11.51
CA THR A 406 -12.69 -4.03 10.85
C THR A 406 -13.98 -4.71 11.34
N VAL A 407 -14.25 -4.69 12.65
CA VAL A 407 -15.48 -5.19 13.28
C VAL A 407 -16.71 -4.38 12.86
N ARG A 408 -16.56 -3.05 12.77
CA ARG A 408 -17.58 -2.10 12.33
C ARG A 408 -17.99 -2.38 10.88
N VAL A 409 -17.03 -2.40 9.94
CA VAL A 409 -17.25 -2.70 8.51
C VAL A 409 -17.93 -4.07 8.34
N LEU A 410 -17.44 -5.10 9.04
CA LEU A 410 -18.09 -6.42 9.00
C LEU A 410 -19.55 -6.34 9.45
N SER A 411 -19.86 -5.56 10.49
CA SER A 411 -21.19 -5.54 11.11
C SER A 411 -22.27 -4.95 10.20
N PHE A 412 -21.92 -4.05 9.28
CA PHE A 412 -22.85 -3.55 8.26
C PHE A 412 -22.91 -4.43 7.01
N HIS A 413 -21.80 -5.05 6.63
CA HIS A 413 -21.69 -5.80 5.38
C HIS A 413 -21.65 -7.33 5.57
N ARG A 414 -22.24 -7.84 6.66
CA ARG A 414 -22.25 -9.28 7.02
C ARG A 414 -22.68 -10.19 5.85
N THR A 415 -23.64 -9.77 5.04
CA THR A 415 -24.13 -10.54 3.88
C THR A 415 -23.14 -10.62 2.72
N ASN A 416 -22.29 -9.60 2.50
CA ASN A 416 -21.40 -9.50 1.34
C ASN A 416 -20.14 -10.38 1.51
N PRO A 417 -19.97 -11.47 0.73
CA PRO A 417 -18.86 -12.40 0.90
C PRO A 417 -17.49 -11.79 0.54
N ALA A 418 -17.43 -10.79 -0.35
CA ALA A 418 -16.18 -10.13 -0.72
C ALA A 418 -15.64 -9.26 0.44
N VAL A 419 -16.53 -8.54 1.14
CA VAL A 419 -16.16 -7.79 2.35
C VAL A 419 -15.71 -8.75 3.45
N ARG A 420 -16.45 -9.86 3.68
CA ARG A 420 -16.03 -10.89 4.66
C ARG A 420 -14.65 -11.46 4.37
N GLU A 421 -14.33 -11.72 3.11
CA GLU A 421 -13.00 -12.20 2.71
C GLU A 421 -11.90 -11.19 3.09
N LYS A 422 -12.09 -9.89 2.83
CA LYS A 422 -11.08 -8.88 3.19
C LYS A 422 -10.98 -8.67 4.69
N VAL A 423 -12.09 -8.71 5.41
CA VAL A 423 -12.12 -8.71 6.88
C VAL A 423 -11.30 -9.88 7.45
N TYR A 424 -11.48 -11.11 6.97
CA TYR A 424 -10.74 -12.27 7.51
C TYR A 424 -9.24 -12.21 7.22
N ASN A 425 -8.86 -11.72 6.03
CA ASN A 425 -7.46 -11.52 5.65
C ASN A 425 -6.79 -10.34 6.39
N LEU A 426 -7.56 -9.38 6.92
CA LEU A 426 -7.04 -8.29 7.76
C LEU A 426 -7.01 -8.66 9.25
N ALA A 427 -8.00 -9.41 9.74
CA ALA A 427 -8.04 -9.90 11.11
C ALA A 427 -6.86 -10.83 11.44
N SER A 428 -6.41 -11.64 10.48
CA SER A 428 -5.28 -12.57 10.67
C SER A 428 -3.99 -11.86 11.10
N PRO A 429 -3.44 -10.86 10.37
CA PRO A 429 -2.26 -10.11 10.81
C PRO A 429 -2.50 -9.26 12.06
N LEU A 430 -3.70 -8.70 12.26
CA LEU A 430 -4.06 -7.97 13.49
C LEU A 430 -3.92 -8.84 14.74
N LEU A 431 -4.48 -10.06 14.71
CA LEU A 431 -4.39 -11.00 15.84
C LEU A 431 -2.97 -11.46 16.11
N THR A 432 -2.16 -11.71 15.07
CA THR A 432 -0.74 -12.08 15.27
C THR A 432 0.12 -10.93 15.81
N LEU A 433 -0.23 -9.67 15.49
CA LEU A 433 0.47 -8.47 15.95
C LEU A 433 0.11 -8.10 17.41
N ALA A 434 -1.19 -8.06 17.73
CA ALA A 434 -1.69 -7.41 18.95
C ALA A 434 -2.55 -8.32 19.85
N GLY A 435 -2.93 -9.52 19.37
CA GLY A 435 -3.91 -10.40 20.02
C GLY A 435 -3.70 -10.57 21.54
N PRO A 436 -2.52 -11.01 22.01
CA PRO A 436 -2.28 -11.28 23.43
C PRO A 436 -2.36 -10.04 24.33
N THR A 437 -2.25 -8.84 23.75
CA THR A 437 -2.35 -7.54 24.44
C THR A 437 -3.72 -6.89 24.35
N LEU A 438 -4.70 -7.48 23.64
CA LEU A 438 -6.02 -6.87 23.46
C LEU A 438 -6.78 -6.77 24.81
N PRO A 439 -7.28 -5.58 25.18
CA PRO A 439 -8.10 -5.41 26.37
C PRO A 439 -9.43 -6.14 26.18
N ARG A 440 -10.05 -6.54 27.29
CA ARG A 440 -11.29 -7.33 27.28
C ARG A 440 -12.38 -6.71 26.40
N LEU A 441 -12.56 -5.39 26.42
CA LEU A 441 -13.55 -4.69 25.59
C LEU A 441 -13.39 -4.94 24.09
N THR A 442 -12.15 -4.98 23.57
CA THR A 442 -11.85 -5.28 22.16
C THR A 442 -11.94 -6.77 21.86
N VAL A 443 -11.69 -7.65 22.84
CA VAL A 443 -11.97 -9.09 22.70
C VAL A 443 -13.49 -9.35 22.63
N ASP A 444 -14.27 -8.63 23.43
CA ASP A 444 -15.73 -8.65 23.38
C ASP A 444 -16.24 -8.03 22.06
N SER A 445 -15.62 -6.95 21.54
CA SER A 445 -15.97 -6.34 20.24
C SER A 445 -15.74 -7.28 19.05
N LEU A 446 -14.74 -8.17 19.11
CA LEU A 446 -14.50 -9.23 18.11
C LEU A 446 -15.61 -10.31 18.03
N THR A 447 -16.57 -10.33 18.95
CA THR A 447 -17.65 -11.34 18.99
C THR A 447 -18.42 -11.54 17.67
N PRO A 448 -18.84 -10.50 16.91
CA PRO A 448 -19.53 -10.66 15.63
C PRO A 448 -18.64 -11.30 14.56
N LEU A 449 -17.33 -11.02 14.58
CA LEU A 449 -16.36 -11.63 13.67
C LEU A 449 -16.22 -13.13 13.94
N ILE A 450 -16.01 -13.52 15.20
CA ILE A 450 -15.88 -14.93 15.57
C ILE A 450 -17.16 -15.70 15.21
N ARG A 451 -18.33 -15.12 15.47
CA ARG A 451 -19.64 -15.71 15.10
C ARG A 451 -19.78 -15.87 13.58
N GLN A 452 -19.42 -14.88 12.77
CA GLN A 452 -19.57 -14.94 11.31
C GLN A 452 -18.59 -15.93 10.67
N VAL A 453 -17.33 -16.01 11.14
CA VAL A 453 -16.36 -17.03 10.72
C VAL A 453 -16.89 -18.43 11.02
N CYS A 454 -17.43 -18.66 12.22
CA CYS A 454 -18.02 -19.94 12.58
C CYS A 454 -19.25 -20.27 11.72
N HIS A 455 -20.09 -19.28 11.42
CA HIS A 455 -21.25 -19.44 10.55
C HIS A 455 -20.87 -19.84 9.12
N ASP A 456 -19.97 -19.11 8.46
CA ASP A 456 -19.52 -19.42 7.10
C ASP A 456 -18.92 -20.84 7.00
N ILE A 457 -18.11 -21.23 7.99
CA ILE A 457 -17.51 -22.57 8.07
C ILE A 457 -18.60 -23.64 8.26
N LEU A 458 -19.51 -23.48 9.22
CA LEU A 458 -20.56 -24.47 9.51
C LEU A 458 -21.57 -24.61 8.36
N LEU A 459 -21.86 -23.53 7.64
CA LEU A 459 -22.69 -23.52 6.42
C LEU A 459 -22.00 -24.34 5.31
N SER A 460 -20.72 -24.06 5.02
CA SER A 460 -19.95 -24.81 4.02
C SER A 460 -19.79 -26.31 4.35
N ALA A 461 -19.81 -26.66 5.63
CA ALA A 461 -19.76 -28.04 6.11
C ALA A 461 -21.14 -28.72 6.21
N GLY A 462 -22.23 -28.05 5.80
CA GLY A 462 -23.58 -28.62 5.78
C GLY A 462 -24.23 -28.78 7.16
N HIS A 463 -23.80 -28.02 8.16
CA HIS A 463 -24.32 -28.07 9.54
C HIS A 463 -25.30 -26.94 9.88
N LEU A 464 -25.67 -26.10 8.91
CA LEU A 464 -26.66 -25.02 9.03
C LEU A 464 -27.59 -25.00 7.82
N ASP A 465 -28.88 -24.76 8.06
CA ASP A 465 -29.84 -24.35 7.03
C ASP A 465 -29.57 -22.88 6.63
N ASP A 466 -29.75 -22.54 5.35
CA ASP A 466 -29.69 -21.15 4.89
C ASP A 466 -30.91 -20.35 5.38
N ALA A 467 -30.65 -19.25 6.10
CA ALA A 467 -31.60 -18.33 6.75
C ALA A 467 -32.46 -18.87 7.93
N PRO A 468 -32.76 -18.01 8.94
CA PRO A 468 -33.65 -18.38 10.05
C PRO A 468 -35.11 -18.47 9.60
N LYS A 469 -35.80 -19.53 10.02
CA LYS A 469 -37.26 -19.69 9.83
C LYS A 469 -37.99 -18.59 10.63
N PRO A 470 -38.86 -17.77 10.01
CA PRO A 470 -39.60 -16.74 10.74
C PRO A 470 -40.57 -17.41 11.74
N THR A 471 -40.31 -17.20 13.04
CA THR A 471 -41.15 -17.74 14.12
C THR A 471 -42.44 -16.94 14.23
N LEU A 472 -43.49 -17.39 13.54
CA LEU A 472 -44.85 -16.87 13.73
C LEU A 472 -45.30 -17.12 15.18
N PRO A 473 -45.75 -16.09 15.92
CA PRO A 473 -46.32 -16.26 17.24
C PRO A 473 -47.68 -16.98 17.14
N VAL A 474 -47.83 -18.11 17.82
CA VAL A 474 -49.06 -18.93 17.77
C VAL A 474 -50.05 -18.45 18.84
N GLU A 475 -50.73 -17.34 18.57
CA GLU A 475 -51.91 -16.91 19.33
C GLU A 475 -53.21 -17.11 18.55
N LYS A 476 -54.28 -17.49 19.28
CA LYS A 476 -55.55 -17.93 18.71
C LYS A 476 -56.59 -16.80 18.68
N ALA A 477 -56.68 -16.09 17.54
CA ALA A 477 -57.76 -15.14 17.27
C ALA A 477 -58.70 -15.65 16.17
N LYS A 478 -59.96 -15.17 16.16
CA LYS A 478 -61.02 -15.61 15.24
C LYS A 478 -61.12 -14.74 13.98
N GLN A 479 -61.83 -15.29 12.98
CA GLN A 479 -62.07 -14.71 11.67
C GLN A 479 -62.70 -13.30 11.71
N THR A 480 -62.16 -12.40 10.90
CA THR A 480 -62.95 -11.49 10.05
C THR A 480 -62.25 -11.38 8.70
N VAL A 481 -63.01 -11.41 7.60
CA VAL A 481 -62.45 -11.42 6.24
C VAL A 481 -62.75 -10.10 5.55
N GLN A 482 -61.69 -9.37 5.19
CA GLN A 482 -61.71 -8.34 4.16
C GLN A 482 -60.41 -8.45 3.36
N GLY A 483 -60.51 -8.44 2.03
CA GLY A 483 -59.47 -9.01 1.17
C GLY A 483 -58.41 -8.01 0.71
N ASN A 484 -57.13 -8.34 0.96
CA ASN A 484 -56.01 -7.89 0.14
C ASN A 484 -55.69 -8.97 -0.91
N ALA A 485 -55.47 -8.57 -2.16
CA ALA A 485 -55.18 -9.51 -3.25
C ALA A 485 -53.84 -10.24 -3.07
N ASP A 486 -52.85 -9.58 -2.44
CA ASP A 486 -51.51 -10.13 -2.21
C ASP A 486 -51.49 -11.40 -1.35
N ALA A 487 -52.54 -11.62 -0.54
CA ALA A 487 -52.68 -12.84 0.27
C ALA A 487 -52.83 -14.13 -0.58
N PHE A 488 -53.11 -14.01 -1.87
CA PHE A 488 -53.15 -15.15 -2.81
C PHE A 488 -51.82 -15.44 -3.50
N LEU A 489 -50.78 -14.59 -3.32
CA LEU A 489 -49.42 -14.86 -3.79
C LEU A 489 -48.60 -15.68 -2.78
N SER A 490 -49.04 -15.77 -1.52
CA SER A 490 -48.40 -16.57 -0.46
C SER A 490 -48.80 -18.06 -0.46
N THR A 491 -49.04 -18.64 -1.64
CA THR A 491 -49.09 -20.10 -1.79
C THR A 491 -47.68 -20.66 -1.56
N PRO A 492 -47.49 -21.69 -0.72
CA PRO A 492 -46.21 -22.38 -0.61
C PRO A 492 -45.98 -23.27 -1.85
N SER A 493 -45.69 -22.61 -2.98
CA SER A 493 -45.12 -23.29 -4.14
C SER A 493 -43.87 -24.03 -3.68
N ALA A 494 -43.77 -25.32 -3.98
CA ALA A 494 -42.60 -26.11 -3.62
C ALA A 494 -41.40 -25.56 -4.37
N THR A 495 -40.59 -24.73 -3.70
CA THR A 495 -39.46 -24.05 -4.31
C THR A 495 -38.54 -25.12 -4.91
N PRO A 496 -38.24 -25.08 -6.22
CA PRO A 496 -37.18 -25.92 -6.76
C PRO A 496 -35.92 -25.59 -5.97
N ALA A 497 -35.22 -26.62 -5.50
CA ALA A 497 -34.15 -26.47 -4.51
C ALA A 497 -33.25 -25.29 -4.87
N SER A 498 -33.20 -24.28 -3.99
CA SER A 498 -32.47 -23.04 -4.25
C SER A 498 -31.06 -23.42 -4.67
N LEU A 499 -30.64 -22.96 -5.85
CA LEU A 499 -29.37 -23.38 -6.44
C LEU A 499 -28.26 -23.00 -5.49
N PHE A 500 -27.69 -24.00 -4.81
CA PHE A 500 -26.57 -23.84 -3.89
C PHE A 500 -25.45 -23.10 -4.61
N SER A 501 -25.31 -21.81 -4.32
CA SER A 501 -24.15 -21.02 -4.71
C SER A 501 -23.11 -21.25 -3.62
N PRO A 502 -22.10 -22.12 -3.84
CA PRO A 502 -21.15 -22.44 -2.79
C PRO A 502 -20.39 -21.18 -2.39
N LEU A 503 -20.19 -21.00 -1.07
CA LEU A 503 -19.36 -19.92 -0.55
C LEU A 503 -17.98 -19.93 -1.25
N PRO A 504 -17.43 -18.76 -1.65
CA PRO A 504 -16.16 -18.71 -2.36
C PRO A 504 -15.04 -19.46 -1.64
N ALA A 505 -14.29 -20.29 -2.36
CA ALA A 505 -13.23 -21.09 -1.77
C ALA A 505 -12.13 -20.24 -1.09
N SER A 506 -11.91 -19.02 -1.59
CA SER A 506 -11.03 -18.01 -0.97
C SER A 506 -11.54 -17.56 0.41
N LEU A 507 -12.83 -17.20 0.52
CA LEU A 507 -13.49 -16.84 1.77
C LEU A 507 -13.38 -17.98 2.80
N LEU A 508 -13.64 -19.22 2.38
CA LEU A 508 -13.55 -20.39 3.26
C LEU A 508 -12.12 -20.70 3.70
N ALA A 509 -11.12 -20.52 2.82
CA ALA A 509 -9.72 -20.66 3.18
C ALA A 509 -9.29 -19.61 4.23
N SER A 510 -9.65 -18.33 4.02
CA SER A 510 -9.39 -17.26 4.98
C SER A 510 -10.11 -17.48 6.32
N ALA A 511 -11.36 -17.96 6.30
CA ALA A 511 -12.11 -18.31 7.51
C ALA A 511 -11.46 -19.46 8.29
N ALA A 512 -11.08 -20.54 7.59
CA ALA A 512 -10.45 -21.71 8.18
C ALA A 512 -9.05 -21.43 8.76
N ALA A 513 -8.29 -20.52 8.15
CA ALA A 513 -7.01 -20.04 8.66
C ALA A 513 -7.15 -19.10 9.87
N LEU A 514 -8.24 -18.33 9.96
CA LEU A 514 -8.52 -17.43 11.08
C LEU A 514 -9.05 -18.16 12.33
N LEU A 515 -9.75 -19.29 12.16
CA LEU A 515 -10.29 -20.10 13.26
C LEU A 515 -9.25 -20.52 14.33
N PRO A 516 -8.04 -21.05 13.99
CA PRO A 516 -7.01 -21.32 15.00
C PRO A 516 -6.47 -20.04 15.66
N LEU A 517 -6.44 -18.89 14.97
CA LEU A 517 -5.86 -17.65 15.50
C LEU A 517 -6.70 -17.05 16.65
N PHE A 518 -8.02 -17.25 16.64
CA PHE A 518 -8.89 -16.90 17.78
C PHE A 518 -8.57 -17.70 19.05
N LEU A 519 -7.94 -18.87 18.91
CA LEU A 519 -7.47 -19.67 20.03
C LEU A 519 -6.02 -19.31 20.37
N SER A 520 -5.14 -19.27 19.37
CA SER A 520 -3.70 -19.07 19.58
C SER A 520 -3.31 -17.68 20.05
N HIS A 521 -4.02 -16.62 19.64
CA HIS A 521 -3.63 -15.24 19.94
C HIS A 521 -4.57 -14.46 20.86
N LEU A 522 -5.84 -14.86 21.04
CA LEU A 522 -6.71 -14.11 21.96
C LEU A 522 -6.47 -14.47 23.44
N PRO A 523 -6.56 -13.50 24.37
CA PRO A 523 -6.47 -13.78 25.80
C PRO A 523 -7.65 -14.65 26.24
N GLN A 524 -7.39 -15.92 26.52
CA GLN A 524 -8.42 -16.89 26.88
C GLN A 524 -9.35 -16.47 28.05
N PRO A 525 -8.90 -15.79 29.13
CA PRO A 525 -9.84 -15.34 30.18
C PRO A 525 -10.74 -14.16 29.76
N HIS A 526 -10.48 -13.52 28.61
CA HIS A 526 -11.36 -12.47 28.06
C HIS A 526 -12.45 -13.02 27.13
N LEU A 527 -12.31 -14.26 26.62
CA LEU A 527 -13.34 -14.88 25.79
C LEU A 527 -14.55 -15.27 26.64
N SER A 528 -15.75 -14.97 26.15
CA SER A 528 -16.99 -15.47 26.77
C SER A 528 -17.12 -17.00 26.57
N PRO A 529 -17.67 -17.74 27.54
CA PRO A 529 -17.68 -19.21 27.48
C PRO A 529 -18.50 -19.75 26.30
N ASP A 530 -19.58 -19.05 25.93
CA ASP A 530 -20.41 -19.35 24.76
C ASP A 530 -19.59 -19.29 23.47
N ILE A 531 -18.77 -18.25 23.29
CA ILE A 531 -17.94 -18.07 22.10
C ILE A 531 -16.83 -19.09 22.03
N ARG A 532 -16.18 -19.42 23.16
CA ARG A 532 -15.23 -20.54 23.22
C ARG A 532 -15.91 -21.85 22.80
N SER A 533 -17.10 -22.15 23.31
CA SER A 533 -17.85 -23.36 22.95
C SER A 533 -18.26 -23.41 21.47
N LEU A 534 -18.58 -22.25 20.87
CA LEU A 534 -18.90 -22.12 19.44
C LEU A 534 -17.69 -22.41 18.56
N VAL A 535 -16.52 -21.87 18.91
CA VAL A 535 -15.25 -22.11 18.19
C VAL A 535 -14.85 -23.59 18.30
N ASP A 536 -14.89 -24.17 19.50
CA ASP A 536 -14.55 -25.58 19.73
C ASP A 536 -15.50 -26.53 18.97
N ARG A 537 -16.82 -26.26 19.01
CA ARG A 537 -17.81 -27.00 18.22
C ARG A 537 -17.56 -26.86 16.72
N THR A 538 -17.21 -25.66 16.24
CA THR A 538 -16.92 -25.40 14.83
C THR A 538 -15.67 -26.17 14.38
N ALA A 539 -14.60 -26.18 15.18
CA ALA A 539 -13.39 -26.93 14.89
C ALA A 539 -13.66 -28.45 14.80
N ILE A 540 -14.45 -29.01 15.72
CA ILE A 540 -14.85 -30.43 15.70
C ILE A 540 -15.69 -30.76 14.46
N LEU A 541 -16.71 -29.95 14.15
CA LEU A 541 -17.65 -30.23 13.05
C LEU A 541 -17.00 -30.06 11.67
N SER A 542 -16.28 -28.96 11.44
CA SER A 542 -15.50 -28.72 10.21
C SER A 542 -14.31 -29.67 10.04
N SER A 543 -13.88 -30.35 11.10
CA SER A 543 -12.66 -31.16 11.13
C SER A 543 -11.39 -30.33 10.91
N ASN A 544 -11.35 -29.07 11.36
CA ASN A 544 -10.16 -28.24 11.26
C ASN A 544 -9.09 -28.70 12.28
N LYS A 545 -8.10 -29.49 11.81
CA LYS A 545 -6.98 -30.01 12.59
C LYS A 545 -6.28 -28.93 13.43
N GLU A 546 -6.01 -27.77 12.85
CA GLU A 546 -5.19 -26.72 13.46
C GLU A 546 -5.95 -25.99 14.56
N ALA A 547 -7.22 -25.66 14.34
CA ALA A 547 -8.09 -25.12 15.39
C ALA A 547 -8.31 -26.14 16.53
N MET A 548 -8.50 -27.43 16.19
CA MET A 548 -8.61 -28.47 17.21
C MET A 548 -7.33 -28.66 18.03
N LEU A 549 -6.16 -28.46 17.41
CA LEU A 549 -4.86 -28.50 18.09
C LEU A 549 -4.65 -27.28 19.01
N ALA A 550 -4.92 -26.07 18.51
CA ALA A 550 -4.80 -24.83 19.29
C ALA A 550 -5.70 -24.85 20.55
N SER A 551 -6.95 -25.29 20.40
CA SER A 551 -7.90 -25.44 21.52
C SER A 551 -7.39 -26.37 22.63
N VAL A 552 -6.71 -27.46 22.26
CA VAL A 552 -6.12 -28.43 23.21
C VAL A 552 -4.84 -27.88 23.87
N LEU A 553 -4.06 -27.07 23.16
CA LEU A 553 -2.86 -26.43 23.70
C LEU A 553 -3.18 -25.26 24.66
N GLN A 554 -4.33 -24.60 24.48
CA GLN A 554 -4.79 -23.48 25.30
C GLN A 554 -6.14 -23.82 25.96
N PRO A 555 -6.12 -24.52 27.11
CA PRO A 555 -7.34 -24.87 27.83
C PRO A 555 -8.00 -23.61 28.43
N TYR A 556 -9.29 -23.43 28.15
CA TYR A 556 -10.08 -22.33 28.71
C TYR A 556 -10.35 -22.55 30.22
N LYS A 557 -10.28 -21.46 30.99
CA LYS A 557 -10.68 -21.39 32.39
C LYS A 557 -11.86 -20.43 32.52
N ASP A 558 -12.93 -20.89 33.17
CA ASP A 558 -13.99 -20.02 33.66
C ASP A 558 -13.46 -19.08 34.77
N SER A 559 -14.17 -17.97 34.98
CA SER A 559 -14.05 -17.04 36.12
C SER A 559 -13.88 -17.74 37.48
N ARG A 560 -14.48 -18.92 37.68
CA ARG A 560 -14.39 -19.75 38.89
C ARG A 560 -13.18 -20.68 38.91
N GLY A 561 -12.16 -20.42 38.09
CA GLY A 561 -10.95 -21.24 37.93
C GLY A 561 -11.16 -22.60 37.22
N ARG A 562 -12.40 -22.95 36.86
CA ARG A 562 -12.77 -24.27 36.35
C ARG A 562 -12.35 -24.44 34.89
N TYR A 563 -11.65 -25.53 34.60
CA TYR A 563 -11.29 -25.89 33.22
C TYR A 563 -12.50 -26.38 32.41
N TYR A 564 -12.55 -25.98 31.14
CA TYR A 564 -13.52 -26.54 30.19
C TYR A 564 -13.15 -27.96 29.73
N PRO A 565 -14.12 -28.81 29.35
CA PRO A 565 -13.85 -30.17 28.86
C PRO A 565 -12.94 -30.17 27.62
N SER A 566 -11.82 -30.90 27.69
CA SER A 566 -10.85 -30.94 26.58
C SER A 566 -11.40 -31.69 25.37
N ILE A 567 -11.26 -31.10 24.18
CA ILE A 567 -11.66 -31.71 22.90
C ILE A 567 -10.64 -32.73 22.35
N LEU A 568 -9.57 -33.02 23.12
CA LEU A 568 -8.52 -33.99 22.77
C LEU A 568 -9.06 -35.36 22.28
N PRO A 569 -10.13 -35.95 22.83
CA PRO A 569 -10.67 -37.22 22.31
C PRO A 569 -11.06 -37.14 20.83
N PHE A 570 -11.71 -36.05 20.41
CA PHE A 570 -12.09 -35.83 19.01
C PHE A 570 -10.88 -35.60 18.11
N LEU A 571 -9.85 -34.89 18.60
CA LEU A 571 -8.60 -34.66 17.89
C LEU A 571 -7.85 -35.98 17.64
N VAL A 572 -7.73 -36.84 18.65
CA VAL A 572 -7.07 -38.15 18.53
C VAL A 572 -7.89 -39.10 17.66
N GLN A 573 -9.23 -39.07 17.73
CA GLN A 573 -10.09 -39.91 16.91
C GLN A 573 -10.02 -39.55 15.41
N LYS A 574 -9.96 -38.26 15.05
CA LYS A 574 -9.89 -37.81 13.65
C LYS A 574 -8.46 -37.77 13.08
N PHE A 575 -7.46 -37.44 13.89
CA PHE A 575 -6.10 -37.12 13.42
C PHE A 575 -4.98 -37.90 14.13
N GLY A 576 -5.29 -39.07 14.70
CA GLY A 576 -4.35 -39.89 15.47
C GLY A 576 -3.11 -40.42 14.73
N THR A 577 -3.02 -40.25 13.40
CA THR A 577 -1.83 -40.54 12.57
C THR A 577 -0.88 -39.35 12.42
N SER A 578 -1.26 -38.16 12.92
CA SER A 578 -0.48 -36.92 12.74
C SER A 578 0.55 -36.75 13.86
N LYS A 579 1.79 -36.42 13.48
CA LYS A 579 2.94 -36.32 14.42
C LYS A 579 2.70 -35.34 15.56
N GLU A 580 2.05 -34.21 15.28
CA GLU A 580 1.76 -33.17 16.27
C GLU A 580 0.74 -33.65 17.31
N VAL A 581 -0.26 -34.41 16.87
CA VAL A 581 -1.28 -35.02 17.73
C VAL A 581 -0.67 -36.14 18.57
N GLU A 582 0.30 -36.89 18.05
CA GLU A 582 1.05 -37.89 18.83
C GLU A 582 1.93 -37.26 19.92
N VAL A 583 2.61 -36.15 19.62
CA VAL A 583 3.37 -35.37 20.63
C VAL A 583 2.44 -34.88 21.74
N VAL A 584 1.30 -34.27 21.40
CA VAL A 584 0.31 -33.81 22.38
C VAL A 584 -0.26 -34.99 23.20
N ARG A 585 -0.59 -36.12 22.55
CA ARG A 585 -1.05 -37.35 23.21
C ARG A 585 -0.04 -37.88 24.23
N SER A 586 1.24 -37.96 23.86
CA SER A 586 2.29 -38.52 24.72
C SER A 586 2.63 -37.61 25.92
N ASN A 587 2.51 -36.29 25.76
CA ASN A 587 2.78 -35.32 26.82
C ASN A 587 1.59 -35.11 27.78
N LEU A 588 0.36 -34.94 27.28
CA LEU A 588 -0.81 -34.71 28.15
C LEU A 588 -1.16 -35.95 29.00
N VAL A 589 -0.96 -37.17 28.48
CA VAL A 589 -1.15 -38.41 29.24
C VAL A 589 -0.13 -38.56 30.38
N ARG A 590 1.05 -37.91 30.28
CA ARG A 590 2.01 -37.81 31.39
C ARG A 590 1.57 -36.75 32.40
N ALA A 591 1.19 -35.55 31.95
CA ALA A 591 0.74 -34.47 32.82
C ALA A 591 -0.46 -34.88 33.69
N GLY A 592 -1.46 -35.56 33.12
CA GLY A 592 -2.62 -36.06 33.87
C GLY A 592 -2.28 -37.04 35.00
N ARG A 593 -1.22 -37.86 34.85
CA ARG A 593 -0.76 -38.78 35.90
C ARG A 593 -0.06 -38.07 37.06
N TYR A 594 0.62 -36.95 36.81
CA TYR A 594 1.19 -36.12 37.88
C TYR A 594 0.10 -35.29 38.58
N ALA A 595 -0.86 -34.74 37.84
CA ALA A 595 -1.99 -34.02 38.43
C ALA A 595 -2.80 -34.89 39.41
N GLN A 596 -3.01 -36.18 39.11
CA GLN A 596 -3.68 -37.13 40.00
C GLN A 596 -2.82 -37.61 41.20
N LEU A 597 -1.57 -37.18 41.32
CA LEU A 597 -0.69 -37.48 42.46
C LEU A 597 -0.50 -36.28 43.41
N ASN A 598 -0.84 -35.06 42.97
CA ASN A 598 -0.71 -33.83 43.76
C ASN A 598 -2.06 -33.29 44.30
N THR A 599 -3.19 -33.97 44.08
CA THR A 599 -4.51 -33.54 44.60
C THR A 599 -4.68 -33.59 46.12
N ASP A 600 -3.72 -34.18 46.85
CA ASP A 600 -3.70 -34.19 48.33
C ASP A 600 -2.78 -33.08 48.92
N GLU A 601 -2.13 -32.25 48.09
CA GLU A 601 -1.28 -31.15 48.57
C GLU A 601 -2.09 -29.86 48.77
N TYR A 602 -2.32 -29.52 50.04
CA TYR A 602 -3.16 -28.41 50.50
C TYR A 602 -2.51 -27.05 50.21
N ASP A 603 -2.91 -26.40 49.11
CA ASP A 603 -2.45 -25.05 48.74
C ASP A 603 -2.95 -23.99 49.74
N PRO A 604 -2.08 -23.36 50.54
CA PRO A 604 -2.51 -22.39 51.55
C PRO A 604 -2.90 -21.02 50.97
N SER A 605 -2.57 -20.73 49.70
CA SER A 605 -2.74 -19.40 49.10
C SER A 605 -4.20 -19.03 48.86
N ALA A 606 -5.05 -20.00 48.54
CA ALA A 606 -6.46 -19.79 48.22
C ALA A 606 -7.28 -19.16 49.37
N ASN A 607 -6.88 -19.37 50.63
CA ASN A 607 -7.58 -18.81 51.79
C ASN A 607 -7.29 -17.33 52.05
N LEU A 608 -6.31 -16.71 51.37
CA LEU A 608 -5.93 -15.32 51.66
C LEU A 608 -6.89 -14.31 51.03
N ASP A 609 -7.38 -14.57 49.82
CA ASP A 609 -8.32 -13.67 49.12
C ASP A 609 -9.73 -13.73 49.73
N ASP A 610 -10.23 -14.93 50.10
CA ASP A 610 -11.51 -15.07 50.81
C ASP A 610 -11.50 -14.32 52.16
N LEU A 611 -10.38 -14.34 52.90
CA LEU A 611 -10.21 -13.58 54.15
C LEU A 611 -10.09 -12.06 53.96
N LEU A 612 -9.83 -11.58 52.73
CA LEU A 612 -9.89 -10.16 52.40
C LEU A 612 -11.32 -9.75 52.00
N ALA A 613 -12.03 -10.58 51.24
CA ALA A 613 -13.42 -10.34 50.85
C ALA A 613 -14.36 -10.25 52.07
N ASP A 614 -14.27 -11.20 53.01
CA ASP A 614 -15.09 -11.22 54.23
C ASP A 614 -14.83 -10.03 55.18
N ARG A 615 -13.70 -9.32 54.98
CA ARG A 615 -13.35 -8.13 55.76
C ARG A 615 -13.93 -6.83 55.19
N GLN A 616 -14.27 -6.79 53.90
CA GLN A 616 -14.91 -5.62 53.29
C GLN A 616 -16.45 -5.63 53.42
N LEU A 617 -17.08 -6.80 53.49
CA LEU A 617 -18.54 -6.96 53.65
C LEU A 617 -19.07 -6.71 55.08
N ARG A 618 -18.27 -6.12 55.97
CA ARG A 618 -18.62 -5.90 57.39
C ARG A 618 -18.31 -4.50 57.92
N GLY A 619 -18.18 -3.52 57.02
CA GLY A 619 -17.85 -2.13 57.34
C GLY A 619 -19.00 -1.12 57.25
N GLU A 620 -20.12 -1.46 56.60
CA GLU A 620 -21.17 -0.50 56.23
C GLU A 620 -22.48 -0.69 57.03
N GLU A 621 -22.48 -0.36 58.32
CA GLU A 621 -23.73 -0.16 59.08
C GLU A 621 -23.55 0.73 60.34
N ALA A 622 -23.05 1.97 60.19
CA ALA A 622 -23.07 2.97 61.27
C ALA A 622 -22.97 4.44 60.78
N ALA A 623 -24.01 5.23 61.09
CA ALA A 623 -24.07 6.69 61.23
C ALA A 623 -23.68 7.62 60.04
N ASP A 624 -24.69 8.28 59.48
CA ASP A 624 -24.58 9.68 59.04
C ASP A 624 -24.30 10.60 60.25
N GLU A 625 -23.52 11.70 60.06
CA GLU A 625 -24.00 13.10 60.20
C GLU A 625 -22.85 14.16 60.16
N GLU A 626 -23.19 15.34 59.61
CA GLU A 626 -22.56 16.68 59.65
C GLU A 626 -21.05 16.97 59.39
N MET A 627 -20.86 17.88 58.41
CA MET A 627 -19.97 19.07 58.35
C MET A 627 -18.50 19.05 58.81
N GLY A 628 -17.61 19.53 57.91
CA GLY A 628 -16.29 20.09 58.27
C GLY A 628 -15.51 20.59 57.04
N ASP A 629 -15.04 21.84 57.04
CA ASP A 629 -14.33 22.49 55.92
C ASP A 629 -12.84 22.79 56.26
N ALA A 630 -12.05 23.01 55.21
CA ALA A 630 -10.71 23.63 55.14
C ALA A 630 -9.48 22.88 55.74
N GLY A 631 -8.32 23.08 55.10
CA GLY A 631 -7.02 23.03 55.81
C GLY A 631 -5.80 22.49 55.05
N GLU A 632 -4.99 23.39 54.52
CA GLU A 632 -3.72 23.20 53.80
C GLU A 632 -2.61 22.32 54.44
N GLN A 633 -1.81 21.71 53.54
CA GLN A 633 -0.33 21.51 53.55
C GLN A 633 0.48 21.09 54.81
N SER A 634 1.41 20.15 54.55
CA SER A 634 2.88 20.21 54.80
C SER A 634 3.51 19.03 55.58
N ASP A 635 4.82 18.83 55.37
CA ASP A 635 5.65 17.74 55.90
C ASP A 635 5.90 17.79 57.42
N VAL A 636 6.34 16.67 58.03
CA VAL A 636 7.73 16.52 58.54
C VAL A 636 8.07 15.12 59.08
N VAL A 637 9.24 14.67 58.64
CA VAL A 637 10.10 13.51 58.97
C VAL A 637 10.24 13.08 60.46
N ALA A 638 10.20 11.76 60.71
CA ALA A 638 11.01 11.00 61.70
C ALA A 638 10.93 9.47 61.39
N VAL A 639 11.94 8.72 60.95
CA VAL A 639 13.29 8.39 61.48
C VAL A 639 13.28 7.40 62.67
N VAL A 640 13.52 6.10 62.37
CA VAL A 640 14.23 5.11 63.21
C VAL A 640 15.03 4.18 62.27
N GLU A 641 16.18 3.66 62.72
CA GLU A 641 17.16 2.91 61.91
C GLU A 641 17.05 1.36 61.99
N LYS A 642 17.91 0.69 61.18
CA LYS A 642 18.45 -0.69 61.31
C LYS A 642 17.59 -1.85 60.72
N GLU A 643 18.18 -2.95 60.23
CA GLU A 643 19.61 -3.35 60.18
C GLU A 643 19.99 -4.12 58.89
N LYS A 644 21.29 -4.29 58.63
CA LYS A 644 21.82 -4.97 57.42
C LYS A 644 21.86 -6.50 57.60
N ARG A 645 21.42 -7.25 56.58
CA ARG A 645 22.16 -8.46 56.16
C ARG A 645 21.93 -8.85 54.69
N VAL A 646 23.00 -8.81 53.91
CA VAL A 646 23.09 -9.54 52.63
C VAL A 646 23.74 -10.89 52.92
N VAL A 647 23.19 -11.97 52.36
CA VAL A 647 23.83 -13.29 52.32
C VAL A 647 23.78 -13.79 50.89
N VAL A 648 24.97 -14.00 50.31
CA VAL A 648 25.14 -14.76 49.07
C VAL A 648 25.40 -16.22 49.46
N SER A 649 24.67 -17.16 48.87
CA SER A 649 25.01 -18.58 48.94
C SER A 649 24.82 -19.23 47.57
N SER A 650 25.92 -19.30 46.81
CA SER A 650 26.05 -20.28 45.73
C SER A 650 26.21 -21.67 46.35
N TRP A 651 25.65 -22.69 45.72
CA TRP A 651 26.36 -23.92 45.30
C TRP A 651 25.37 -24.81 44.51
N GLY A 652 25.91 -25.66 43.64
CA GLY A 652 25.13 -26.68 42.92
C GLY A 652 26.00 -27.89 42.63
N THR A 653 25.38 -28.99 42.20
CA THR A 653 26.10 -30.22 41.83
C THR A 653 25.47 -30.85 40.60
N ALA A 654 26.24 -30.96 39.51
CA ALA A 654 25.89 -31.83 38.39
C ALA A 654 26.50 -33.22 38.61
N VAL A 655 25.80 -34.28 38.18
CA VAL A 655 26.29 -35.66 38.27
C VAL A 655 27.20 -35.95 37.06
N THR A 656 28.36 -36.56 37.31
CA THR A 656 29.33 -36.95 36.28
C THR A 656 29.58 -38.47 36.28
N ASN A 657 29.70 -39.05 35.08
CA ASN A 657 30.40 -40.30 34.74
C ASN A 657 30.22 -40.53 33.22
N GLY A 658 31.27 -40.71 32.40
CA GLY A 658 32.70 -40.67 32.71
C GLY A 658 33.58 -40.67 31.44
N THR A 659 34.89 -40.74 31.67
CA THR A 659 36.05 -41.12 30.82
C THR A 659 35.74 -41.77 29.46
N VAL A 660 36.50 -41.55 28.38
CA VAL A 660 37.98 -41.68 28.25
C VAL A 660 38.60 -40.60 27.32
N GLN A 661 39.91 -40.37 27.46
CA GLN A 661 40.75 -39.46 26.67
C GLN A 661 41.03 -39.98 25.24
N GLU A 662 41.31 -39.10 24.30
CA GLU A 662 42.65 -39.05 23.67
C GLU A 662 42.93 -37.62 23.17
N ALA A 663 44.20 -37.28 22.92
CA ALA A 663 44.62 -35.93 22.55
C ALA A 663 45.56 -35.96 21.33
N MET A 664 45.44 -34.97 20.46
CA MET A 664 46.45 -34.69 19.44
C MET A 664 46.44 -33.18 19.09
N GLU A 665 47.59 -32.55 19.28
CA GLU A 665 47.85 -31.15 18.90
C GLU A 665 48.37 -31.09 17.45
N VAL A 666 47.88 -30.14 16.67
CA VAL A 666 48.56 -29.58 15.48
C VAL A 666 48.15 -28.11 15.35
N ASP A 667 49.11 -27.20 15.31
CA ASP A 667 48.90 -25.76 15.07
C ASP A 667 48.56 -25.45 13.60
N ASP A 668 47.80 -24.38 13.36
CA ASP A 668 48.09 -23.42 12.29
C ASP A 668 47.52 -22.03 12.62
N ASP A 669 48.13 -20.99 12.06
CA ASP A 669 47.87 -19.57 12.40
C ASP A 669 46.61 -18.99 11.72
N THR A 670 45.86 -18.13 12.43
CA THR A 670 45.46 -16.78 11.95
C THR A 670 44.68 -15.98 13.01
N PRO A 671 44.87 -14.65 13.11
CA PRO A 671 44.08 -13.78 13.99
C PRO A 671 42.75 -13.36 13.36
N ALA A 672 41.67 -13.34 14.16
CA ALA A 672 40.36 -12.82 13.78
C ALA A 672 39.93 -11.64 14.67
N GLU A 673 39.07 -10.76 14.14
CA GLU A 673 38.90 -9.38 14.63
C GLU A 673 37.94 -9.22 15.82
N VAL A 674 38.08 -8.09 16.53
CA VAL A 674 37.32 -7.76 17.73
C VAL A 674 35.88 -7.32 17.39
N ASN A 675 34.90 -7.93 18.07
CA ASN A 675 33.48 -7.63 17.91
C ASN A 675 33.12 -6.19 18.40
N PRO A 676 32.56 -5.30 17.55
CA PRO A 676 32.43 -3.87 17.84
C PRO A 676 31.23 -3.45 18.72
N PHE A 677 30.55 -4.38 19.40
CA PHE A 677 29.29 -4.10 20.13
C PHE A 677 29.41 -4.00 21.67
N ALA A 678 30.61 -3.71 22.20
CA ALA A 678 30.83 -3.53 23.64
C ALA A 678 30.46 -2.10 24.12
N PHE A 679 29.25 -1.91 24.65
CA PHE A 679 28.85 -0.66 25.32
C PHE A 679 29.61 -0.46 26.64
N THR A 680 30.18 0.74 26.85
CA THR A 680 30.80 1.15 28.12
C THR A 680 30.00 2.27 28.77
N VAL A 681 29.55 2.03 30.01
CA VAL A 681 28.91 3.04 30.87
C VAL A 681 29.99 3.93 31.49
N LYS A 682 29.71 5.22 31.68
CA LYS A 682 30.62 6.15 32.35
C LYS A 682 29.86 7.24 33.11
N GLU A 683 29.96 7.23 34.43
CA GLU A 683 29.62 8.38 35.29
C GLU A 683 30.87 9.20 35.62
N THR A 684 30.65 10.38 36.19
CA THR A 684 31.64 11.44 36.40
C THR A 684 32.11 11.53 37.84
N GLU A 685 33.35 11.97 38.08
CA GLU A 685 33.60 13.31 38.65
C GLU A 685 35.09 13.73 38.75
N THR A 686 35.27 15.06 38.88
CA THR A 686 36.32 15.90 39.54
C THR A 686 37.75 15.37 39.86
N ALA A 687 38.82 16.19 39.96
CA ALA A 687 39.18 17.54 39.44
C ALA A 687 40.66 17.89 39.77
N VAL A 688 41.10 19.13 39.42
CA VAL A 688 42.14 19.99 40.07
C VAL A 688 43.49 20.26 39.34
N VAL A 689 43.53 21.42 38.64
CA VAL A 689 44.62 22.45 38.57
C VAL A 689 46.00 22.16 37.92
N ASN A 690 46.33 22.92 36.85
CA ASN A 690 47.43 23.93 36.88
C ASN A 690 47.27 25.08 35.84
N LYS A 691 48.14 26.11 35.85
CA LYS A 691 47.89 27.46 35.26
C LYS A 691 48.89 27.98 34.19
N LYS A 692 48.32 28.64 33.16
CA LYS A 692 48.73 29.88 32.42
C LYS A 692 50.17 30.12 31.87
N ARG A 693 50.23 30.42 30.55
CA ARG A 693 50.94 31.57 29.89
C ARG A 693 50.31 31.78 28.49
N ALA A 694 49.71 32.93 28.12
CA ALA A 694 50.29 34.23 27.71
C ALA A 694 51.02 34.15 26.34
N ALA A 695 50.43 34.62 25.21
CA ALA A 695 50.38 36.00 24.67
C ALA A 695 51.69 36.39 23.93
N SER A 696 51.76 37.15 22.82
CA SER A 696 51.01 38.32 22.28
C SER A 696 51.52 38.62 20.83
N PRO A 697 51.29 39.77 20.12
CA PRO A 697 50.35 40.89 20.27
C PRO A 697 49.63 41.37 18.95
N LEU A 698 48.79 42.42 19.05
CA LEU A 698 48.15 43.20 17.95
C LEU A 698 48.66 44.66 17.90
N LYS A 699 48.35 45.46 16.86
CA LYS A 699 48.77 46.89 16.78
C LYS A 699 47.88 47.84 15.94
N ARG A 700 47.02 48.63 16.62
CA ARG A 700 46.32 49.89 16.18
C ARG A 700 45.19 49.71 15.12
N LYS A 701 44.18 50.58 14.99
CA LYS A 701 43.87 51.90 15.62
C LYS A 701 42.35 52.03 15.96
N SER A 702 41.93 53.14 16.59
CA SER A 702 40.56 53.50 17.08
C SER A 702 39.62 54.05 15.96
N SER A 703 38.36 54.49 16.13
CA SER A 703 37.41 54.78 17.27
C SER A 703 35.98 55.01 16.69
N GLY A 704 34.83 55.07 17.40
CA GLY A 704 34.50 54.86 18.82
C GLY A 704 33.46 55.86 19.42
N GLY A 705 32.23 55.43 19.74
CA GLY A 705 31.15 56.18 20.44
C GLY A 705 29.94 55.26 20.79
N LEU A 706 29.37 55.30 22.01
CA LEU A 706 28.15 56.04 22.46
C LEU A 706 26.80 55.47 21.92
N GLU A 707 25.71 55.27 22.70
CA GLU A 707 25.47 55.14 24.16
C GLU A 707 23.98 54.70 24.43
N VAL A 708 23.67 54.00 25.56
CA VAL A 708 22.29 53.71 26.12
C VAL A 708 21.36 52.85 25.19
N GLY A 709 20.47 51.92 25.60
CA GLY A 709 19.40 51.84 26.63
C GLY A 709 18.05 52.34 26.03
N ASP A 710 16.84 51.86 26.37
CA ASP A 710 16.33 50.82 27.29
C ASP A 710 14.89 50.38 26.83
N GLU A 711 14.14 49.58 27.62
CA GLU A 711 12.94 48.83 27.16
C GLU A 711 11.53 49.51 27.09
N THR A 712 10.63 48.90 26.28
CA THR A 712 9.16 48.67 26.48
C THR A 712 8.04 49.64 25.96
N LYS A 713 6.89 49.00 25.57
CA LYS A 713 5.45 49.46 25.58
C LYS A 713 5.04 50.56 24.54
N VAL A 714 3.79 50.78 24.05
CA VAL A 714 2.37 50.32 24.25
C VAL A 714 1.68 50.25 22.83
N LYS A 715 1.05 49.17 22.33
CA LYS A 715 -0.38 48.69 22.41
C LYS A 715 -1.52 49.57 21.75
N ARG A 716 -2.24 48.98 20.76
CA ARG A 716 -3.71 49.09 20.38
C ARG A 716 -4.32 50.27 19.52
N VAL A 717 -5.05 49.86 18.43
CA VAL A 717 -6.46 50.25 18.00
C VAL A 717 -6.69 51.70 17.45
N ALA A 718 -7.61 52.06 16.52
CA ALA A 718 -8.77 51.46 15.79
C ALA A 718 -8.85 51.99 14.31
N VAL A 719 -9.41 51.31 13.29
CA VAL A 719 -10.83 51.19 12.81
C VAL A 719 -11.51 52.43 12.15
N ALA A 720 -11.71 52.36 10.82
CA ALA A 720 -12.82 52.90 10.00
C ALA A 720 -12.72 52.25 8.58
N ALA A 721 -13.73 51.81 7.80
CA ALA A 721 -15.15 52.18 7.56
C ALA A 721 -15.34 53.35 6.56
N ALA A 722 -16.19 53.29 5.52
CA ALA A 722 -17.01 52.21 4.93
C ALA A 722 -17.60 52.63 3.54
N ALA A 723 -18.34 51.72 2.86
CA ALA A 723 -19.29 51.97 1.74
C ALA A 723 -18.69 52.40 0.37
N ALA A 724 -19.24 52.07 -0.82
CA ALA A 724 -20.29 51.12 -1.28
C ALA A 724 -20.03 50.85 -2.81
N ALA A 725 -20.79 50.10 -3.63
CA ALA A 725 -22.10 49.41 -3.53
C ALA A 725 -22.12 48.16 -4.46
N ALA A 726 -23.29 47.55 -4.74
CA ALA A 726 -23.41 46.39 -5.65
C ALA A 726 -24.76 46.30 -6.40
N ALA A 727 -24.72 45.78 -7.64
CA ALA A 727 -25.81 45.26 -8.49
C ALA A 727 -25.16 44.43 -9.63
N ALA A 728 -25.55 43.20 -10.02
CA ALA A 728 -26.87 42.63 -10.39
C ALA A 728 -27.31 43.00 -11.83
N ALA A 729 -27.78 42.11 -12.71
CA ALA A 729 -27.86 40.63 -12.66
C ALA A 729 -28.03 39.99 -14.07
N VAL A 730 -28.03 38.64 -14.11
CA VAL A 730 -28.20 37.75 -15.28
C VAL A 730 -29.59 37.84 -15.92
N ALA A 731 -29.68 37.61 -17.25
CA ALA A 731 -30.88 37.07 -17.91
C ALA A 731 -30.53 36.25 -19.17
N VAL A 732 -31.26 35.15 -19.41
CA VAL A 732 -31.29 34.33 -20.63
C VAL A 732 -32.75 34.06 -20.96
N ASP A 733 -33.14 34.08 -22.24
CA ASP A 733 -34.37 33.42 -22.70
C ASP A 733 -34.26 33.00 -24.18
N THR A 734 -35.10 32.06 -24.61
CA THR A 734 -35.08 31.45 -25.95
C THR A 734 -36.48 31.02 -26.40
N LYS A 735 -36.96 31.53 -27.55
CA LYS A 735 -38.00 30.85 -28.36
C LYS A 735 -38.14 31.38 -29.81
N LYS A 736 -38.02 30.44 -30.76
CA LYS A 736 -38.81 30.19 -31.99
C LYS A 736 -39.85 31.25 -32.47
N VAL A 737 -40.09 31.49 -33.77
CA VAL A 737 -39.61 30.88 -35.04
C VAL A 737 -39.97 31.77 -36.26
N GLU A 738 -39.39 31.52 -37.45
CA GLU A 738 -39.70 32.11 -38.79
C GLU A 738 -39.40 33.64 -38.94
N GLU A 739 -39.06 34.20 -40.12
CA GLU A 739 -38.94 33.68 -41.51
C GLU A 739 -37.71 34.29 -42.26
N GLU A 740 -37.60 34.13 -43.59
CA GLU A 740 -36.35 34.20 -44.39
C GLU A 740 -35.94 35.59 -44.97
N ASN A 741 -34.62 35.78 -45.24
CA ASN A 741 -33.92 36.68 -46.21
C ASN A 741 -32.48 37.01 -45.71
N SER A 742 -31.48 37.45 -46.49
CA SER A 742 -31.08 37.23 -47.90
C SER A 742 -29.66 37.83 -48.09
N ASP A 743 -28.81 37.23 -48.95
CA ASP A 743 -27.73 37.86 -49.76
C ASP A 743 -26.63 38.76 -49.11
N SER A 744 -25.51 39.10 -49.78
CA SER A 744 -24.59 38.35 -50.67
C SER A 744 -23.31 39.20 -50.90
N ASP A 745 -22.14 38.56 -51.04
CA ASP A 745 -20.88 39.09 -51.61
C ASP A 745 -20.25 40.36 -50.94
N ASP A 746 -19.05 40.87 -51.28
CA ASP A 746 -18.04 40.47 -52.27
C ASP A 746 -16.60 40.93 -51.90
N GLU A 747 -15.59 40.37 -52.61
CA GLU A 747 -14.25 40.92 -52.96
C GLU A 747 -13.26 41.48 -51.90
N GLY A 748 -11.96 41.41 -52.23
CA GLY A 748 -10.91 42.18 -51.52
C GLY A 748 -9.57 41.47 -51.24
N SER A 749 -8.76 41.19 -52.27
CA SER A 749 -7.36 40.74 -52.09
C SER A 749 -6.33 41.68 -52.76
N VAL A 750 -5.29 42.09 -52.02
CA VAL A 750 -4.15 42.90 -52.48
C VAL A 750 -2.84 42.35 -51.89
N GLN A 751 -1.69 42.68 -52.49
CA GLN A 751 -0.47 41.86 -52.49
C GLN A 751 0.80 42.74 -52.61
N ILE A 752 1.99 42.17 -52.30
CA ILE A 752 3.38 42.53 -52.74
C ILE A 752 4.34 43.26 -51.74
N ASP A 753 5.40 42.51 -51.38
CA ASP A 753 6.85 42.76 -51.14
C ASP A 753 7.52 44.01 -50.50
N MET A 754 8.65 43.69 -49.82
CA MET A 754 9.94 44.43 -49.65
C MET A 754 9.95 45.80 -48.94
N SER A 755 10.97 46.19 -48.16
CA SER A 755 12.43 45.96 -48.31
C SER A 755 13.22 45.69 -47.00
N LEU A 756 14.56 45.73 -47.08
CA LEU A 756 15.56 45.58 -46.01
C LEU A 756 16.23 46.94 -45.66
N ASP A 757 17.30 46.86 -44.86
CA ASP A 757 18.28 47.88 -44.46
C ASP A 757 17.75 48.78 -43.31
N ASP A 758 18.33 48.70 -42.10
CA ASP A 758 19.51 49.43 -41.56
C ASP A 758 19.13 50.88 -41.14
N GLU A 759 19.67 51.53 -40.10
CA GLU A 759 20.94 51.39 -39.38
C GLU A 759 20.76 51.80 -37.88
N ASP A 760 21.85 52.02 -37.13
CA ASP A 760 21.90 52.18 -35.66
C ASP A 760 21.41 53.53 -35.07
N ASP A 761 21.26 53.56 -33.74
CA ASP A 761 21.36 54.77 -32.88
C ASP A 761 22.05 54.36 -31.56
N GLU A 762 23.37 54.54 -31.49
CA GLU A 762 24.18 54.60 -30.24
C GLU A 762 23.85 55.94 -29.53
N ASP A 763 23.84 56.13 -28.20
CA ASP A 763 24.91 56.10 -27.17
C ASP A 763 24.19 56.32 -25.78
N GLU A 764 24.78 56.44 -24.58
CA GLU A 764 26.14 56.81 -24.10
C GLU A 764 26.57 55.91 -22.92
N GLU A 765 27.87 55.62 -22.78
CA GLU A 765 28.51 54.96 -21.61
C GLU A 765 29.25 55.99 -20.69
N GLU A 766 29.98 55.49 -19.67
CA GLU A 766 31.02 56.18 -18.84
C GLU A 766 30.50 57.26 -17.84
N ASP A 767 31.04 57.48 -16.61
CA ASP A 767 32.07 56.85 -15.72
C ASP A 767 31.60 57.13 -14.24
N ASP A 768 32.19 56.81 -13.07
CA ASP A 768 33.48 56.27 -12.55
C ASP A 768 33.16 55.62 -11.15
N GLU A 769 34.16 55.02 -10.49
CA GLU A 769 34.19 54.39 -9.13
C GLU A 769 33.49 53.02 -8.88
#